data_AF-T1IGV9-F1
#
_entry.id   AF-T1IGV9-F1
#
_cell.length_a   1.000
_cell.length_b   1.000
_cell.length_c   1.000
_cell.angle_alpha   90.00
_cell.angle_beta   90.00
_cell.angle_gamma   90.00
#
_symmetry.space_group_name_H-M   'P 1'
#
loop_
_entity.id
_entity.type
_entity.pdbx_description
1 polymer ?
#
loop_
_entity_poly.entity_id
_entity_poly.type
_entity_poly.pdbx_seq_one_letter_code
_entity_poly.pdbx_strand_id
1 'polypeptide(L)'
;MPQCAHHPALSNDYYACIAQQTTINFYHTVGTCSMGPSSSPLAVVDERLRVHGIKGLRVADASVIPLEITGNVNVPTVMVGERCADFIKKDNVGAGGAGSVVASRLSENPAVSVLLLEAGVDDTVLTDIPALAMAGQLSDIDWKYKSVSEDNANFGLCNRESTLPRGKVTGGSSALHYMMYVRGNKNDYAQWDGLGIKGWSYEENNPFFLKSENFQSPFIYPDSKKIHNRNGDLSVNYIGVGTELTENFLEAGVELGYKKVDYNGPVQTGYSYVQATVRNGTRCSSAKAFLKTQQFRPNLVISLESFVTKILIDDKKQAYGVEFEKGKDKNIVFAKKEVILSAGAYSSPQILMLSGVGPEAHLKEHKIPVIHNLPGVGQNMQDHVSSAAVLFDVDQKFAAASDQNLMDIAVVQYALDNTGPLSEPVGLKGMAFVNSVFADKSIDFPDIQLVYLLVPSFGLAATKELYNICDDVWDGYFKKILGKTVISFYPMLLRPKSRGEVKLNSADPHDLPYINPRMFTDEKGEDLKVMAEGIRLSVELTKTKGFKKNNITFTPVVMPQCAHHPALSNDYFACLAQQTTINFYHTVATCTMGPSSNPQAVVDERLRVHGIKGLRVADASVIPLEITGNVNVPTVMVGERCADFIKKDNVGAGGAGSVIANRLSENAAVSVLVLEAGIDDTVLTDIPALAMAGQLSDIDWKYKSVSEDNANFGLCNGKSTLPRGKVIGGSSALHYMMYVRGNRNDYAQWKGLGINGWSYEENNPFFLKSEDFQSPFIYPDSEKVHSRDGDLSVNYIGVGTELTENFLEAGVELGYKKVDYNGPVQTGYSYVQATVRNGTRCSSAKAFLKCQQFRPNLIISLQSFVRKILINDKKQAYGVEFEKGGDKNIVFAKKEVILSAGAYSSPQILMLSGVGPEGHLKQHKIPVIHNLPGVGQNMQDHVSSAAVLFDVDQKFAAASDQNLMDIAIVQYALDSTGPLSEPVGLQGMAFVNSVFADKTIDFPDIQLVYLLVPSFGLAATKELYNICDDVWDGYFKKILGKTVISFYPMLLRPKSRGEVKLNSADPHDLPYINPRMFTDEKGEDLKVMAEGIRLSVELTKTKGFKKNNITFTPVVMPQCAHHPALSNDYFACLAQQTTINFYHTVATCTMGPASNPQAVVDERLRVHGIKGLRVADASVIPLEITGNVNVPTVMVGERCADFIKKDN
;
A
#
# COMPACT_ATOMS: atom_id res chain seq x y z
N MET A 1 22.79 -68.79 -27.10
CA MET A 1 21.91 -69.47 -26.12
C MET A 1 21.48 -70.83 -26.67
N PRO A 2 21.34 -71.89 -25.85
CA PRO A 2 20.98 -73.24 -26.31
C PRO A 2 19.71 -73.28 -27.16
N GLN A 3 18.65 -72.58 -26.73
CA GLN A 3 17.36 -72.52 -27.42
C GLN A 3 17.44 -71.91 -28.83
N CYS A 4 18.47 -71.10 -29.14
CA CYS A 4 18.68 -70.52 -30.47
C CYS A 4 19.68 -71.30 -31.34
N ALA A 5 20.25 -72.40 -30.85
CA ALA A 5 21.26 -73.19 -31.58
C ALA A 5 20.70 -73.95 -32.80
N HIS A 6 19.38 -73.91 -33.02
CA HIS A 6 18.71 -74.49 -34.18
C HIS A 6 18.68 -73.54 -35.40
N HIS A 7 18.95 -72.25 -35.22
CA HIS A 7 19.19 -71.32 -36.32
C HIS A 7 20.69 -71.31 -36.71
N PRO A 8 21.05 -71.10 -37.99
CA PRO A 8 22.45 -70.97 -38.40
C PRO A 8 23.14 -69.84 -37.64
N ALA A 9 24.31 -70.11 -37.06
CA ALA A 9 25.03 -69.14 -36.24
C ALA A 9 25.28 -67.83 -37.01
N LEU A 10 25.06 -66.68 -36.35
CA LEU A 10 25.17 -65.32 -36.91
C LEU A 10 24.18 -64.99 -38.04
N SER A 11 23.16 -65.82 -38.31
CA SER A 11 22.04 -65.45 -39.18
C SER A 11 21.09 -64.44 -38.53
N ASN A 12 20.27 -63.76 -39.34
CA ASN A 12 19.22 -62.86 -38.85
C ASN A 12 18.27 -63.57 -37.87
N ASP A 13 17.89 -64.82 -38.16
CA ASP A 13 16.99 -65.61 -37.30
C ASP A 13 17.65 -65.99 -35.98
N TYR A 14 18.95 -66.30 -36.01
CA TYR A 14 19.75 -66.55 -34.79
C TYR A 14 19.84 -65.31 -33.90
N TYR A 15 20.05 -64.12 -34.49
CA TYR A 15 20.03 -62.86 -33.75
C TYR A 15 18.61 -62.48 -33.26
N ALA A 16 17.57 -62.72 -34.05
CA ALA A 16 16.18 -62.48 -33.66
C ALA A 16 15.76 -63.39 -32.49
N CYS A 17 16.11 -64.68 -32.54
CA CYS A 17 15.92 -65.59 -31.41
C CYS A 17 16.71 -65.14 -30.18
N ILE A 18 17.97 -64.70 -30.33
CA ILE A 18 18.73 -64.17 -29.19
C ILE A 18 18.04 -62.94 -28.60
N ALA A 19 17.60 -61.97 -29.41
CA ALA A 19 16.88 -60.80 -28.92
C ALA A 19 15.59 -61.19 -28.15
N GLN A 20 14.77 -62.09 -28.71
CA GLN A 20 13.57 -62.62 -28.03
C GLN A 20 13.88 -63.32 -26.68
N GLN A 21 15.13 -63.75 -26.46
CA GLN A 21 15.55 -64.48 -25.25
C GLN A 21 16.43 -63.64 -24.30
N THR A 22 16.93 -62.46 -24.72
CA THR A 22 17.78 -61.58 -23.92
C THR A 22 17.21 -60.18 -23.67
N THR A 23 16.23 -59.71 -24.45
CA THR A 23 15.62 -58.39 -24.26
C THR A 23 14.78 -58.36 -22.98
N ILE A 24 15.39 -57.81 -21.92
CA ILE A 24 14.68 -57.32 -20.74
C ILE A 24 14.05 -55.94 -21.03
N ASN A 25 12.99 -55.60 -20.31
CA ASN A 25 12.47 -54.23 -20.30
C ASN A 25 13.37 -53.33 -19.44
N PHE A 26 13.70 -52.16 -19.97
CA PHE A 26 14.19 -51.03 -19.16
C PHE A 26 12.99 -50.18 -18.72
N TYR A 27 13.10 -49.50 -17.58
CA TYR A 27 11.97 -48.97 -16.81
C TYR A 27 11.30 -47.69 -17.39
N HIS A 28 10.89 -47.71 -18.67
CA HIS A 28 10.34 -46.56 -19.40
C HIS A 28 8.85 -46.71 -19.76
N THR A 29 8.05 -47.35 -18.90
CA THR A 29 6.62 -47.62 -19.16
C THR A 29 5.81 -46.33 -19.33
N VAL A 30 5.14 -46.18 -20.49
CA VAL A 30 4.26 -45.06 -20.86
C VAL A 30 2.87 -45.55 -21.30
N GLY A 31 1.96 -44.63 -21.63
CA GLY A 31 0.70 -44.91 -22.34
C GLY A 31 -0.45 -45.51 -21.53
N THR A 32 -0.25 -45.89 -20.26
CA THR A 32 -1.30 -46.49 -19.40
C THR A 32 -2.41 -45.52 -18.99
N CYS A 33 -2.23 -44.21 -19.18
CA CYS A 33 -3.24 -43.17 -19.07
C CYS A 33 -3.17 -42.23 -20.29
N SER A 34 -2.97 -42.81 -21.48
CA SER A 34 -2.67 -42.13 -22.74
C SER A 34 -3.46 -40.84 -22.98
N MET A 35 -2.74 -39.79 -23.40
CA MET A 35 -3.30 -38.51 -23.78
C MET A 35 -3.89 -38.55 -25.20
N GLY A 36 -5.14 -38.10 -25.36
CA GLY A 36 -5.78 -38.02 -26.68
C GLY A 36 -7.20 -37.45 -26.65
N PRO A 37 -7.81 -37.27 -27.85
CA PRO A 37 -9.17 -36.78 -27.96
C PRO A 37 -10.16 -37.80 -27.36
N SER A 38 -11.28 -37.32 -26.83
CA SER A 38 -12.32 -38.15 -26.18
C SER A 38 -13.01 -39.15 -27.11
N SER A 39 -12.75 -39.09 -28.43
CA SER A 39 -13.17 -40.07 -29.43
C SER A 39 -12.21 -41.26 -29.58
N SER A 40 -11.02 -41.19 -28.98
CA SER A 40 -10.06 -42.30 -28.95
C SER A 40 -10.42 -43.28 -27.82
N PRO A 41 -10.67 -44.57 -28.09
CA PRO A 41 -11.04 -45.55 -27.07
C PRO A 41 -9.90 -45.91 -26.09
N LEU A 42 -8.70 -45.35 -26.29
CA LEU A 42 -7.54 -45.52 -25.41
C LEU A 42 -7.15 -44.23 -24.67
N ALA A 43 -7.81 -43.10 -24.94
CA ALA A 43 -7.50 -41.84 -24.28
C ALA A 43 -8.11 -41.78 -22.87
N VAL A 44 -7.27 -41.58 -21.85
CA VAL A 44 -7.69 -41.40 -20.46
C VAL A 44 -7.67 -39.92 -20.07
N VAL A 45 -6.74 -39.14 -20.63
CA VAL A 45 -6.69 -37.68 -20.47
C VAL A 45 -6.76 -36.92 -21.78
N ASP A 46 -7.21 -35.67 -21.72
CA ASP A 46 -7.16 -34.71 -22.83
C ASP A 46 -5.81 -34.00 -22.96
N GLU A 47 -5.67 -33.12 -23.96
CA GLU A 47 -4.45 -32.33 -24.22
C GLU A 47 -4.07 -31.34 -23.10
N ARG A 48 -4.95 -31.15 -22.11
CA ARG A 48 -4.71 -30.37 -20.88
C ARG A 48 -4.55 -31.27 -19.64
N LEU A 49 -4.30 -32.56 -19.88
CA LEU A 49 -4.07 -33.61 -18.89
C LEU A 49 -5.27 -33.90 -17.97
N ARG A 50 -6.48 -33.45 -18.32
CA ARG A 50 -7.71 -33.65 -17.54
C ARG A 50 -8.31 -35.03 -17.85
N VAL A 51 -8.72 -35.77 -16.82
CA VAL A 51 -9.30 -37.11 -17.00
C VAL A 51 -10.68 -37.00 -17.65
N HIS A 52 -10.88 -37.73 -18.75
CA HIS A 52 -12.14 -37.74 -19.49
C HIS A 52 -13.30 -38.19 -18.57
N GLY A 53 -14.30 -37.32 -18.42
CA GLY A 53 -15.48 -37.56 -17.57
C GLY A 53 -15.31 -37.28 -16.07
N ILE A 54 -14.11 -36.98 -15.55
CA ILE A 54 -13.88 -36.72 -14.11
C ILE A 54 -13.39 -35.28 -13.87
N LYS A 55 -14.30 -34.42 -13.42
CA LYS A 55 -14.04 -33.00 -13.16
C LYS A 55 -13.04 -32.81 -12.01
N GLY A 56 -11.96 -32.07 -12.27
CA GLY A 56 -10.94 -31.71 -11.27
C GLY A 56 -9.78 -32.70 -11.13
N LEU A 57 -9.82 -33.86 -11.80
CA LEU A 57 -8.74 -34.84 -11.80
C LEU A 57 -7.83 -34.64 -13.03
N ARG A 58 -6.51 -34.70 -12.81
CA ARG A 58 -5.48 -34.75 -13.87
C ARG A 58 -4.50 -35.89 -13.60
N VAL A 59 -3.85 -36.41 -14.64
CA VAL A 59 -2.71 -37.34 -14.55
C VAL A 59 -1.48 -36.64 -15.12
N ALA A 60 -0.33 -36.74 -14.45
CA ALA A 60 0.82 -35.87 -14.71
C ALA A 60 2.17 -36.59 -14.57
N ASP A 61 2.25 -37.79 -15.12
CA ASP A 61 3.44 -38.64 -15.14
C ASP A 61 3.60 -39.33 -16.51
N ALA A 62 4.57 -40.24 -16.63
CA ALA A 62 4.91 -40.96 -17.86
C ALA A 62 3.71 -41.67 -18.53
N SER A 63 2.68 -42.07 -17.77
CA SER A 63 1.51 -42.79 -18.27
C SER A 63 0.69 -42.03 -19.33
N VAL A 64 0.77 -40.70 -19.38
CA VAL A 64 0.02 -39.90 -20.36
C VAL A 64 0.70 -39.83 -21.73
N ILE A 65 1.99 -40.17 -21.82
CA ILE A 65 2.75 -40.14 -23.08
C ILE A 65 2.21 -41.28 -23.97
N PRO A 66 1.61 -40.99 -25.15
CA PRO A 66 0.76 -41.96 -25.84
C PRO A 66 1.52 -43.08 -26.58
N LEU A 67 2.81 -42.89 -26.83
CA LEU A 67 3.71 -43.84 -27.51
C LEU A 67 5.11 -43.71 -26.90
N GLU A 68 5.92 -44.78 -26.93
CA GLU A 68 7.34 -44.65 -26.61
C GLU A 68 8.05 -43.73 -27.61
N ILE A 69 8.94 -42.91 -27.07
CA ILE A 69 9.72 -41.90 -27.79
C ILE A 69 11.17 -42.35 -27.93
N THR A 70 11.90 -41.82 -28.91
CA THR A 70 13.27 -42.24 -29.27
C THR A 70 14.36 -41.83 -28.26
N GLY A 71 14.00 -41.51 -27.02
CA GLY A 71 14.89 -41.02 -25.97
C GLY A 71 14.40 -41.37 -24.57
N ASN A 72 15.22 -41.13 -23.55
CA ASN A 72 14.88 -41.45 -22.16
C ASN A 72 13.65 -40.64 -21.69
N VAL A 73 12.63 -41.33 -21.15
CA VAL A 73 11.35 -40.72 -20.77
C VAL A 73 11.40 -39.81 -19.54
N ASN A 74 12.50 -39.77 -18.78
CA ASN A 74 12.62 -38.98 -17.56
C ASN A 74 12.44 -37.47 -17.81
N VAL A 75 13.23 -36.86 -18.71
CA VAL A 75 13.11 -35.43 -19.02
C VAL A 75 11.73 -35.09 -19.62
N PRO A 76 11.17 -35.86 -20.57
CA PRO A 76 9.79 -35.67 -21.03
C PRO A 76 8.72 -35.84 -19.94
N THR A 77 8.93 -36.70 -18.94
CA THR A 77 8.03 -36.83 -17.77
C THR A 77 8.12 -35.59 -16.86
N VAL A 78 9.33 -35.05 -16.64
CA VAL A 78 9.49 -33.74 -15.97
C VAL A 78 8.80 -32.63 -16.76
N MET A 79 8.89 -32.63 -18.10
CA MET A 79 8.17 -31.68 -18.96
C MET A 79 6.65 -31.87 -18.93
N VAL A 80 6.12 -33.09 -18.75
CA VAL A 80 4.69 -33.34 -18.48
C VAL A 80 4.29 -32.76 -17.12
N GLY A 81 5.13 -32.92 -16.09
CA GLY A 81 4.93 -32.31 -14.77
C GLY A 81 4.90 -30.78 -14.83
N GLU A 82 5.90 -30.16 -15.47
CA GLU A 82 5.94 -28.71 -15.70
C GLU A 82 4.77 -28.22 -16.55
N ARG A 83 4.37 -28.96 -17.60
CA ARG A 83 3.19 -28.60 -18.41
C ARG A 83 1.88 -28.74 -17.63
N CYS A 84 1.76 -29.73 -16.74
CA CYS A 84 0.62 -29.84 -15.83
C CYS A 84 0.59 -28.66 -14.84
N ALA A 85 1.74 -28.34 -14.22
CA ALA A 85 1.88 -27.16 -13.37
C ALA A 85 1.53 -25.88 -14.13
N ASP A 86 1.95 -25.74 -15.39
CA ASP A 86 1.59 -24.61 -16.25
C ASP A 86 0.10 -24.59 -16.63
N PHE A 87 -0.54 -25.73 -16.87
CA PHE A 87 -1.98 -25.79 -17.10
C PHE A 87 -2.76 -25.43 -15.84
N ILE A 88 -2.25 -25.77 -14.65
CA ILE A 88 -2.80 -25.36 -13.36
C ILE A 88 -2.59 -23.85 -13.12
N LYS A 89 -1.39 -23.30 -13.44
CA LYS A 89 -1.09 -21.85 -13.39
C LYS A 89 -1.90 -21.02 -14.40
N LYS A 90 -2.43 -21.64 -15.46
CA LYS A 90 -3.25 -21.04 -16.54
C LYS A 90 -4.75 -21.34 -16.41
N ASP A 91 -5.16 -22.01 -15.34
CA ASP A 91 -6.55 -22.24 -14.97
C ASP A 91 -6.86 -21.46 -13.67
N ASN A 92 -6.56 -20.15 -13.58
CA ASN A 92 -7.18 -19.15 -12.65
C ASN A 92 -6.58 -17.71 -12.73
N VAL A 93 -6.87 -16.95 -13.80
CA VAL A 93 -6.64 -15.49 -13.85
C VAL A 93 -7.79 -14.81 -14.62
N GLY A 94 -8.04 -13.51 -14.48
CA GLY A 94 -9.17 -12.84 -15.16
C GLY A 94 -9.65 -11.55 -14.51
N ALA A 95 -9.57 -10.43 -15.24
CA ALA A 95 -10.25 -9.15 -15.03
C ALA A 95 -9.71 -8.09 -16.00
N GLY A 96 -10.48 -7.03 -16.25
CA GLY A 96 -9.99 -5.78 -16.85
C GLY A 96 -8.84 -5.12 -16.07
N GLY A 97 -8.22 -4.07 -16.64
CA GLY A 97 -7.03 -3.42 -16.10
C GLY A 97 -7.19 -2.93 -14.65
N ALA A 98 -8.14 -2.01 -14.42
CA ALA A 98 -8.47 -1.54 -13.07
C ALA A 98 -9.04 -2.65 -12.17
N GLY A 99 -9.87 -3.56 -12.71
CA GLY A 99 -10.43 -4.67 -11.95
C GLY A 99 -9.36 -5.61 -11.39
N SER A 100 -8.28 -5.86 -12.15
CA SER A 100 -7.11 -6.61 -11.69
C SER A 100 -6.45 -5.96 -10.47
N VAL A 101 -6.29 -4.62 -10.50
CA VAL A 101 -5.75 -3.83 -9.38
C VAL A 101 -6.68 -3.89 -8.17
N VAL A 102 -7.97 -3.57 -8.35
CA VAL A 102 -8.96 -3.54 -7.26
C VAL A 102 -9.04 -4.89 -6.55
N ALA A 103 -9.17 -5.99 -7.31
CA ALA A 103 -9.27 -7.32 -6.73
C ALA A 103 -7.99 -7.76 -6.01
N SER A 104 -6.82 -7.41 -6.55
CA SER A 104 -5.55 -7.63 -5.87
C SER A 104 -5.45 -6.81 -4.58
N ARG A 105 -5.69 -5.50 -4.64
CA ARG A 105 -5.59 -4.61 -3.48
C ARG A 105 -6.64 -4.89 -2.39
N LEU A 106 -7.84 -5.34 -2.76
CA LEU A 106 -8.85 -5.75 -1.77
C LEU A 106 -8.54 -7.13 -1.16
N SER A 107 -8.00 -8.07 -1.95
CA SER A 107 -7.63 -9.40 -1.43
C SER A 107 -6.37 -9.40 -0.56
N GLU A 108 -5.61 -8.29 -0.49
CA GLU A 108 -4.56 -8.06 0.53
C GLU A 108 -5.10 -8.17 1.97
N ASN A 109 -6.42 -8.07 2.15
CA ASN A 109 -7.12 -8.31 3.41
C ASN A 109 -7.78 -9.72 3.39
N PRO A 110 -7.13 -10.79 3.93
CA PRO A 110 -7.58 -12.19 3.84
C PRO A 110 -9.02 -12.60 4.24
N ALA A 111 -9.92 -11.73 4.67
CA ALA A 111 -11.36 -12.04 4.66
C ALA A 111 -12.30 -10.91 4.18
N VAL A 112 -11.75 -9.92 3.46
CA VAL A 112 -12.46 -9.46 2.26
C VAL A 112 -12.38 -10.59 1.24
N SER A 113 -13.46 -11.37 1.17
CA SER A 113 -13.67 -12.37 0.11
C SER A 113 -13.98 -11.64 -1.20
N VAL A 114 -13.02 -11.63 -2.12
CA VAL A 114 -13.16 -11.05 -3.45
C VAL A 114 -13.57 -12.16 -4.42
N LEU A 115 -14.67 -11.95 -5.15
CA LEU A 115 -14.97 -12.68 -6.37
C LEU A 115 -14.79 -11.73 -7.56
N LEU A 116 -14.08 -12.21 -8.57
CA LEU A 116 -13.72 -11.47 -9.77
C LEU A 116 -14.29 -12.22 -10.98
N LEU A 117 -15.19 -11.57 -11.73
CA LEU A 117 -15.84 -12.14 -12.91
C LEU A 117 -15.19 -11.55 -14.17
N GLU A 118 -14.75 -12.42 -15.07
CA GLU A 118 -14.18 -12.07 -16.37
C GLU A 118 -14.89 -12.88 -17.46
N ALA A 119 -15.30 -12.22 -18.54
CA ALA A 119 -16.02 -12.86 -19.65
C ALA A 119 -15.08 -13.48 -20.70
N GLY A 120 -13.80 -13.15 -20.64
CA GLY A 120 -12.73 -13.75 -21.44
C GLY A 120 -12.22 -15.10 -20.95
N VAL A 121 -11.12 -15.51 -21.59
CA VAL A 121 -10.26 -16.66 -21.24
C VAL A 121 -8.94 -16.19 -20.60
N ASP A 122 -8.03 -17.09 -20.22
CA ASP A 122 -6.71 -16.67 -19.72
C ASP A 122 -5.84 -16.01 -20.82
N ASP A 123 -4.82 -15.24 -20.43
CA ASP A 123 -3.78 -14.78 -21.35
C ASP A 123 -2.97 -15.97 -21.92
N THR A 124 -2.20 -15.71 -22.98
CA THR A 124 -1.49 -16.75 -23.72
C THR A 124 -0.06 -16.34 -24.06
N VAL A 125 0.78 -17.32 -24.42
CA VAL A 125 2.17 -17.07 -24.88
C VAL A 125 2.21 -16.12 -26.10
N LEU A 126 1.15 -16.03 -26.91
CA LEU A 126 1.05 -15.05 -28.00
C LEU A 126 0.84 -13.63 -27.48
N THR A 127 0.02 -13.44 -26.44
CA THR A 127 -0.12 -12.12 -25.78
C THR A 127 1.13 -11.72 -25.01
N ASP A 128 2.02 -12.65 -24.68
CA ASP A 128 3.25 -12.39 -23.93
C ASP A 128 4.33 -11.69 -24.76
N ILE A 129 4.33 -11.91 -26.08
CA ILE A 129 5.35 -11.41 -27.02
C ILE A 129 5.01 -9.96 -27.44
N PRO A 130 5.82 -8.95 -27.06
CA PRO A 130 5.50 -7.55 -27.35
C PRO A 130 5.29 -7.20 -28.82
N ALA A 131 6.07 -7.79 -29.73
CA ALA A 131 5.93 -7.55 -31.16
C ALA A 131 4.60 -8.05 -31.76
N LEU A 132 3.92 -9.01 -31.11
CA LEU A 132 2.68 -9.62 -31.61
C LEU A 132 1.40 -8.95 -31.08
N ALA A 133 1.48 -7.78 -30.43
CA ALA A 133 0.31 -7.14 -29.82
C ALA A 133 -0.87 -6.92 -30.79
N MET A 134 -0.60 -6.60 -32.06
CA MET A 134 -1.64 -6.45 -33.10
C MET A 134 -2.38 -7.77 -33.39
N ALA A 135 -1.73 -8.93 -33.28
CA ALA A 135 -2.32 -10.23 -33.61
C ALA A 135 -3.39 -10.70 -32.61
N GLY A 136 -3.48 -10.05 -31.44
CA GLY A 136 -4.59 -10.28 -30.50
C GLY A 136 -5.85 -9.47 -30.84
N GLN A 137 -5.75 -8.41 -31.65
CA GLN A 137 -6.89 -7.60 -32.07
C GLN A 137 -7.67 -8.33 -33.18
N LEU A 138 -9.00 -8.19 -33.20
CA LEU A 138 -9.95 -8.97 -34.02
C LEU A 138 -9.92 -10.51 -33.80
N SER A 139 -9.01 -11.04 -32.99
CA SER A 139 -8.98 -12.43 -32.53
C SER A 139 -10.02 -12.69 -31.42
N ASP A 140 -10.20 -13.93 -30.96
CA ASP A 140 -11.29 -14.27 -30.03
C ASP A 140 -11.07 -13.82 -28.57
N ILE A 141 -9.88 -13.25 -28.27
CA ILE A 141 -9.59 -12.47 -27.05
C ILE A 141 -9.89 -10.97 -27.19
N ASP A 142 -10.57 -10.56 -28.27
CA ASP A 142 -11.11 -9.22 -28.50
C ASP A 142 -12.65 -9.27 -28.51
N TRP A 143 -13.29 -8.22 -27.99
CA TRP A 143 -14.73 -7.98 -28.12
C TRP A 143 -15.17 -7.61 -29.54
N LYS A 144 -14.24 -7.17 -30.40
CA LYS A 144 -14.47 -6.82 -31.82
C LYS A 144 -15.57 -5.76 -32.00
N TYR A 145 -15.69 -4.84 -31.03
CA TYR A 145 -16.59 -3.69 -31.10
C TYR A 145 -16.33 -2.84 -32.35
N LYS A 146 -17.36 -2.13 -32.82
CA LYS A 146 -17.30 -1.20 -33.94
C LYS A 146 -17.97 0.13 -33.57
N SER A 147 -17.56 1.22 -34.20
CA SER A 147 -18.38 2.43 -34.24
C SER A 147 -19.56 2.26 -35.21
N VAL A 148 -20.54 3.14 -35.12
CA VAL A 148 -21.42 3.43 -36.27
C VAL A 148 -20.68 4.20 -37.36
N SER A 149 -21.36 4.46 -38.48
CA SER A 149 -20.86 5.32 -39.57
C SER A 149 -20.64 6.75 -39.08
N GLU A 150 -19.45 7.31 -39.33
CA GLU A 150 -19.09 8.67 -38.94
C GLU A 150 -19.40 9.71 -40.03
N ASP A 151 -19.93 10.87 -39.63
CA ASP A 151 -20.31 11.95 -40.56
C ASP A 151 -19.11 12.77 -41.06
N ASN A 152 -18.10 12.98 -40.20
CA ASN A 152 -16.96 13.88 -40.42
C ASN A 152 -15.58 13.18 -40.46
N ALA A 153 -15.54 11.86 -40.27
CA ALA A 153 -14.33 11.06 -40.14
C ALA A 153 -14.46 9.71 -40.86
N ASN A 154 -13.41 8.88 -40.83
CA ASN A 154 -13.40 7.51 -41.36
C ASN A 154 -13.76 7.38 -42.86
N PHE A 155 -13.61 8.42 -43.68
CA PHE A 155 -14.15 8.41 -45.06
C PHE A 155 -13.55 7.32 -45.98
N GLY A 156 -12.35 6.83 -45.65
CA GLY A 156 -11.66 5.73 -46.32
C GLY A 156 -11.78 4.36 -45.65
N LEU A 157 -12.56 4.27 -44.56
CA LEU A 157 -12.88 2.99 -43.91
C LEU A 157 -14.22 2.47 -44.44
N CYS A 158 -14.38 1.15 -44.58
CA CYS A 158 -15.62 0.59 -45.10
C CYS A 158 -16.80 0.93 -44.18
N ASN A 159 -17.92 1.36 -44.78
CA ASN A 159 -19.09 1.94 -44.10
C ASN A 159 -18.81 3.17 -43.20
N ARG A 160 -17.57 3.72 -43.22
CA ARG A 160 -17.06 4.70 -42.25
C ARG A 160 -17.05 4.20 -40.79
N GLU A 161 -17.03 2.88 -40.59
CA GLU A 161 -16.96 2.25 -39.28
C GLU A 161 -15.50 2.09 -38.83
N SER A 162 -15.14 2.58 -37.64
CA SER A 162 -13.90 2.18 -36.95
C SER A 162 -14.08 0.85 -36.25
N THR A 163 -13.04 0.02 -36.28
CA THR A 163 -12.84 -1.08 -35.33
C THR A 163 -12.43 -0.52 -33.97
N LEU A 164 -12.95 -1.09 -32.89
CA LEU A 164 -12.76 -0.61 -31.52
C LEU A 164 -12.27 -1.74 -30.59
N PRO A 165 -11.11 -2.37 -30.87
CA PRO A 165 -10.60 -3.54 -30.15
C PRO A 165 -10.51 -3.35 -28.63
N ARG A 166 -11.10 -4.26 -27.85
CA ARG A 166 -11.07 -4.25 -26.37
C ARG A 166 -10.83 -5.67 -25.87
N GLY A 167 -9.94 -5.83 -24.90
CA GLY A 167 -9.55 -7.16 -24.43
C GLY A 167 -10.70 -7.90 -23.73
N LYS A 168 -11.08 -9.05 -24.30
CA LYS A 168 -11.95 -10.08 -23.73
C LYS A 168 -11.07 -11.22 -23.17
N VAL A 169 -10.21 -10.86 -22.23
CA VAL A 169 -9.08 -11.66 -21.72
C VAL A 169 -8.52 -11.01 -20.45
N THR A 170 -7.71 -11.75 -19.68
CA THR A 170 -7.15 -11.27 -18.40
C THR A 170 -6.21 -10.07 -18.58
N GLY A 171 -6.35 -9.10 -17.68
CA GLY A 171 -5.82 -7.74 -17.81
C GLY A 171 -6.70 -6.82 -18.68
N GLY A 172 -7.75 -7.35 -19.33
CA GLY A 172 -8.54 -6.68 -20.36
C GLY A 172 -7.67 -6.25 -21.53
N SER A 173 -7.86 -5.01 -21.99
CA SER A 173 -6.95 -4.35 -22.95
C SER A 173 -5.48 -4.34 -22.51
N SER A 174 -5.20 -4.63 -21.22
CA SER A 174 -3.96 -5.20 -20.68
C SER A 174 -3.11 -6.03 -21.65
N ALA A 175 -3.74 -7.09 -22.16
CA ALA A 175 -3.11 -8.12 -22.98
C ALA A 175 -3.02 -7.76 -24.47
N LEU A 176 -3.73 -6.72 -24.92
CA LEU A 176 -3.78 -6.30 -26.33
C LEU A 176 -3.00 -5.01 -26.62
N HIS A 177 -2.95 -4.06 -25.68
CA HIS A 177 -2.41 -2.71 -25.91
C HIS A 177 -0.93 -2.71 -26.34
N TYR A 178 -0.47 -1.62 -26.95
CA TYR A 178 0.93 -1.46 -27.39
C TYR A 178 1.89 -1.04 -26.26
N MET A 179 1.54 -1.31 -25.00
CA MET A 179 2.39 -1.25 -23.79
C MET A 179 2.94 0.12 -23.37
N MET A 180 2.63 1.21 -24.09
CA MET A 180 3.01 2.58 -23.69
C MET A 180 2.57 2.91 -22.26
N TYR A 181 3.53 3.32 -21.42
CA TYR A 181 3.32 3.76 -20.04
C TYR A 181 3.43 5.29 -19.98
N VAL A 182 2.29 5.97 -19.76
CA VAL A 182 2.17 7.44 -19.65
C VAL A 182 1.22 7.78 -18.50
N ARG A 183 1.61 8.68 -17.59
CA ARG A 183 0.82 9.08 -16.40
C ARG A 183 -0.21 10.19 -16.68
N GLY A 184 -0.04 10.92 -17.79
CA GLY A 184 -0.79 12.15 -18.09
C GLY A 184 -0.07 13.41 -17.63
N ASN A 185 -0.62 14.58 -17.96
CA ASN A 185 -0.09 15.87 -17.56
C ASN A 185 -0.71 16.33 -16.24
N LYS A 186 0.06 17.03 -15.38
CA LYS A 186 -0.46 17.65 -14.15
C LYS A 186 -1.68 18.57 -14.38
N ASN A 187 -1.72 19.24 -15.53
CA ASN A 187 -2.80 20.13 -15.91
C ASN A 187 -4.11 19.41 -16.24
N ASP A 188 -4.09 18.12 -16.62
CA ASP A 188 -5.31 17.33 -16.81
C ASP A 188 -6.08 17.21 -15.48
N TYR A 189 -5.35 16.82 -14.43
CA TYR A 189 -5.89 16.67 -13.07
C TYR A 189 -6.27 18.01 -12.43
N ALA A 190 -5.56 19.10 -12.76
CA ALA A 190 -5.95 20.44 -12.34
C ALA A 190 -7.29 20.90 -12.94
N GLN A 191 -7.66 20.45 -14.14
CA GLN A 191 -8.99 20.71 -14.71
C GLN A 191 -10.11 20.01 -13.93
N TRP A 192 -9.83 18.88 -13.28
CA TRP A 192 -10.83 18.12 -12.53
C TRP A 192 -11.29 18.86 -11.26
N ASP A 193 -10.37 19.55 -10.55
CA ASP A 193 -10.75 20.45 -9.45
C ASP A 193 -11.60 21.64 -9.97
N GLY A 194 -11.30 22.13 -11.18
CA GLY A 194 -12.15 23.09 -11.90
C GLY A 194 -13.56 22.60 -12.25
N LEU A 195 -13.78 21.27 -12.30
CA LEU A 195 -15.10 20.63 -12.40
C LEU A 195 -15.74 20.34 -11.02
N GLY A 196 -15.09 20.75 -9.93
CA GLY A 196 -15.51 20.47 -8.55
C GLY A 196 -15.11 19.08 -8.02
N ILE A 197 -14.24 18.36 -8.73
CA ILE A 197 -13.82 16.99 -8.40
C ILE A 197 -12.59 17.04 -7.49
N LYS A 198 -12.84 17.24 -6.20
CA LYS A 198 -11.79 17.37 -5.17
C LYS A 198 -11.08 16.05 -4.88
N GLY A 199 -9.85 16.14 -4.39
CA GLY A 199 -9.08 15.01 -3.91
C GLY A 199 -8.32 14.24 -4.99
N TRP A 200 -8.41 14.65 -6.26
CA TRP A 200 -7.83 13.99 -7.44
C TRP A 200 -6.80 14.87 -8.18
N SER A 201 -6.12 15.79 -7.48
CA SER A 201 -4.99 16.54 -8.07
C SER A 201 -3.85 15.60 -8.51
N TYR A 202 -2.91 16.10 -9.32
CA TYR A 202 -1.75 15.29 -9.73
C TYR A 202 -0.92 14.86 -8.52
N GLU A 203 -0.76 15.75 -7.55
CA GLU A 203 -0.06 15.53 -6.28
C GLU A 203 -0.73 14.45 -5.42
N GLU A 204 -2.06 14.32 -5.47
CA GLU A 204 -2.82 13.29 -4.76
C GLU A 204 -2.88 11.95 -5.53
N ASN A 205 -2.74 11.97 -6.85
CA ASN A 205 -2.74 10.76 -7.69
C ASN A 205 -1.33 10.16 -7.86
N ASN A 206 -0.28 10.98 -7.83
CA ASN A 206 1.11 10.57 -8.02
C ASN A 206 1.60 9.48 -7.04
N PRO A 207 1.25 9.50 -5.73
CA PRO A 207 1.55 8.39 -4.83
C PRO A 207 0.99 7.04 -5.30
N PHE A 208 -0.16 7.03 -5.98
CA PHE A 208 -0.77 5.81 -6.51
C PHE A 208 -0.13 5.35 -7.83
N PHE A 209 0.28 6.29 -8.70
CA PHE A 209 1.14 5.96 -9.85
C PHE A 209 2.45 5.29 -9.41
N LEU A 210 3.13 5.90 -8.44
CA LEU A 210 4.37 5.38 -7.87
C LEU A 210 4.16 4.03 -7.17
N LYS A 211 3.08 3.85 -6.41
CA LYS A 211 2.75 2.59 -5.73
C LYS A 211 2.67 1.41 -6.71
N SER A 212 2.03 1.59 -7.86
CA SER A 212 1.96 0.54 -8.89
C SER A 212 3.28 0.35 -9.64
N GLU A 213 4.10 1.39 -9.80
CA GLU A 213 5.26 1.40 -10.70
C GLU A 213 6.48 0.63 -10.19
N ASN A 214 7.10 -0.14 -11.09
CA ASN A 214 8.35 -0.84 -10.89
C ASN A 214 9.31 -0.57 -12.07
N PHE A 215 9.99 0.58 -12.00
CA PHE A 215 10.81 1.12 -13.07
C PHE A 215 12.21 0.51 -13.10
N GLN A 216 12.43 -0.50 -13.95
CA GLN A 216 13.66 -1.30 -13.93
C GLN A 216 14.69 -0.91 -15.00
N SER A 217 14.46 0.17 -15.74
CA SER A 217 15.38 0.54 -16.82
C SER A 217 16.78 0.89 -16.30
N PRO A 218 17.86 0.45 -16.99
CA PRO A 218 19.23 0.86 -16.69
C PRO A 218 19.52 2.29 -17.17
N PHE A 219 18.76 2.79 -18.15
CA PHE A 219 18.78 4.20 -18.55
C PHE A 219 17.74 4.99 -17.76
N ILE A 220 18.08 6.23 -17.42
CA ILE A 220 17.15 7.21 -16.84
C ILE A 220 17.64 8.62 -17.18
N TYR A 221 16.74 9.54 -17.54
CA TYR A 221 17.13 10.93 -17.77
C TYR A 221 17.68 11.56 -16.47
N PRO A 222 18.63 12.51 -16.54
CA PRO A 222 19.31 13.05 -15.36
C PRO A 222 18.36 13.61 -14.30
N ASP A 223 17.34 14.35 -14.74
CA ASP A 223 16.36 15.02 -13.87
C ASP A 223 15.30 14.04 -13.32
N SER A 224 15.21 12.83 -13.88
CA SER A 224 14.20 11.82 -13.55
C SER A 224 14.62 10.84 -12.46
N LYS A 225 15.83 10.95 -11.91
CA LYS A 225 16.38 10.01 -10.91
C LYS A 225 15.60 9.90 -9.59
N LYS A 226 14.59 10.75 -9.37
CA LYS A 226 13.77 10.79 -8.14
C LYS A 226 12.25 10.70 -8.38
N ILE A 227 11.78 10.56 -9.62
CA ILE A 227 10.34 10.62 -9.98
C ILE A 227 9.73 9.24 -10.28
N HIS A 228 10.50 8.16 -10.10
CA HIS A 228 10.09 6.79 -10.38
C HIS A 228 10.30 5.89 -9.17
N ASN A 229 9.37 4.95 -8.96
CA ASN A 229 9.50 3.87 -7.98
C ASN A 229 10.09 2.62 -8.64
N ARG A 230 10.81 1.79 -7.88
CA ARG A 230 11.38 0.51 -8.31
C ARG A 230 10.77 -0.72 -7.63
N ASN A 231 9.74 -0.52 -6.80
CA ASN A 231 9.24 -1.52 -5.86
C ASN A 231 7.77 -1.96 -6.08
N GLY A 232 7.06 -1.42 -7.07
CA GLY A 232 5.66 -1.77 -7.34
C GLY A 232 5.45 -3.12 -8.04
N ASP A 233 4.22 -3.40 -8.45
CA ASP A 233 3.85 -4.65 -9.14
C ASP A 233 3.99 -4.55 -10.68
N LEU A 234 3.77 -3.37 -11.27
CA LEU A 234 3.74 -3.15 -12.73
C LEU A 234 5.12 -2.74 -13.24
N SER A 235 5.80 -3.66 -13.93
CA SER A 235 7.15 -3.44 -14.46
C SER A 235 7.16 -2.48 -15.65
N VAL A 236 8.02 -1.46 -15.59
CA VAL A 236 8.19 -0.42 -16.60
C VAL A 236 9.66 -0.33 -17.01
N ASN A 237 9.92 -0.25 -18.31
CA ASN A 237 11.26 -0.14 -18.89
C ASN A 237 11.29 0.80 -20.10
N TYR A 238 12.39 1.53 -20.32
CA TYR A 238 12.63 2.17 -21.62
C TYR A 238 12.96 1.13 -22.70
N ILE A 239 12.42 1.32 -23.90
CA ILE A 239 12.75 0.57 -25.12
C ILE A 239 13.43 1.47 -26.17
N GLY A 240 14.17 0.89 -27.11
CA GLY A 240 14.81 1.60 -28.23
C GLY A 240 16.05 2.45 -27.87
N VAL A 241 16.48 2.45 -26.61
CA VAL A 241 17.60 3.27 -26.10
C VAL A 241 18.90 3.00 -26.89
N GLY A 242 19.52 4.06 -27.40
CA GLY A 242 20.79 3.97 -28.14
C GLY A 242 20.70 3.39 -29.56
N THR A 243 19.50 3.10 -30.09
CA THR A 243 19.35 2.66 -31.48
C THR A 243 19.43 3.86 -32.45
N GLU A 244 20.06 3.70 -33.62
CA GLU A 244 20.26 4.82 -34.57
C GLU A 244 18.93 5.51 -34.94
N LEU A 245 17.86 4.75 -35.17
CA LEU A 245 16.56 5.31 -35.54
C LEU A 245 15.95 6.15 -34.40
N THR A 246 16.02 5.67 -33.16
CA THR A 246 15.53 6.44 -32.00
C THR A 246 16.38 7.68 -31.75
N GLU A 247 17.72 7.59 -31.79
CA GLU A 247 18.55 8.80 -31.60
C GLU A 247 18.30 9.86 -32.68
N ASN A 248 18.14 9.46 -33.96
CA ASN A 248 17.81 10.42 -35.01
C ASN A 248 16.45 11.10 -34.78
N PHE A 249 15.46 10.40 -34.20
CA PHE A 249 14.17 10.99 -33.80
C PHE A 249 14.32 11.96 -32.62
N LEU A 250 15.13 11.62 -31.62
CA LEU A 250 15.39 12.51 -30.48
C LEU A 250 16.18 13.78 -30.89
N GLU A 251 17.19 13.64 -31.75
CA GLU A 251 17.95 14.78 -32.30
C GLU A 251 17.11 15.62 -33.28
N ALA A 252 16.20 15.01 -34.04
CA ALA A 252 15.25 15.73 -34.88
C ALA A 252 14.34 16.65 -34.05
N GLY A 253 13.89 16.19 -32.88
CA GLY A 253 13.19 17.03 -31.91
C GLY A 253 14.01 18.24 -31.44
N VAL A 254 15.31 18.03 -31.15
CA VAL A 254 16.25 19.09 -30.75
C VAL A 254 16.49 20.09 -31.88
N GLU A 255 16.61 19.65 -33.13
CA GLU A 255 16.73 20.54 -34.30
C GLU A 255 15.45 21.36 -34.54
N LEU A 256 14.29 20.85 -34.16
CA LEU A 256 13.01 21.58 -34.15
C LEU A 256 12.78 22.43 -32.88
N GLY A 257 13.76 22.54 -31.99
CA GLY A 257 13.72 23.41 -30.79
C GLY A 257 13.09 22.78 -29.55
N TYR A 258 12.75 21.49 -29.57
CA TYR A 258 12.28 20.75 -28.41
C TYR A 258 13.46 20.19 -27.58
N LYS A 259 13.17 19.66 -26.39
CA LYS A 259 14.16 18.98 -25.53
C LYS A 259 14.01 17.46 -25.63
N LYS A 260 15.11 16.73 -25.38
CA LYS A 260 15.01 15.32 -24.95
C LYS A 260 14.49 15.33 -23.49
N VAL A 261 13.37 14.67 -23.21
CA VAL A 261 12.70 14.72 -21.88
C VAL A 261 12.21 13.35 -21.43
N ASP A 262 11.95 13.23 -20.14
CA ASP A 262 11.08 12.20 -19.59
C ASP A 262 9.65 12.74 -19.51
N TYR A 263 8.76 12.23 -20.35
CA TYR A 263 7.40 12.74 -20.42
C TYR A 263 6.53 12.41 -19.20
N ASN A 264 6.99 11.55 -18.28
CA ASN A 264 6.34 11.30 -16.99
C ASN A 264 6.97 12.13 -15.84
N GLY A 265 7.90 13.04 -16.18
CA GLY A 265 8.60 13.92 -15.27
C GLY A 265 8.08 15.36 -15.20
N PRO A 266 8.90 16.30 -14.68
CA PRO A 266 8.46 17.67 -14.39
C PRO A 266 8.07 18.52 -15.62
N VAL A 267 8.46 18.08 -16.82
CA VAL A 267 8.17 18.71 -18.12
C VAL A 267 7.81 17.61 -19.12
N GLN A 268 6.58 17.62 -19.64
CA GLN A 268 6.11 16.64 -20.62
C GLN A 268 6.52 17.00 -22.05
N THR A 269 6.52 18.29 -22.40
CA THR A 269 6.76 18.78 -23.78
C THR A 269 8.19 18.47 -24.22
N GLY A 270 8.34 17.57 -25.20
CA GLY A 270 9.63 17.15 -25.74
C GLY A 270 9.59 15.78 -26.42
N TYR A 271 10.77 15.25 -26.71
CA TYR A 271 10.99 13.96 -27.41
C TYR A 271 11.63 12.96 -26.45
N SER A 272 11.22 11.68 -26.50
CA SER A 272 11.61 10.66 -25.53
C SER A 272 11.73 9.24 -26.10
N TYR A 273 12.55 8.42 -25.45
CA TYR A 273 12.42 6.96 -25.54
C TYR A 273 11.05 6.53 -24.98
N VAL A 274 10.48 5.44 -25.47
CA VAL A 274 9.19 4.94 -24.97
C VAL A 274 9.41 4.22 -23.64
N GLN A 275 8.70 4.62 -22.57
CA GLN A 275 8.52 3.77 -21.39
C GLN A 275 7.41 2.77 -21.68
N ALA A 276 7.69 1.48 -21.51
CA ALA A 276 6.78 0.38 -21.83
C ALA A 276 6.55 -0.56 -20.64
N THR A 277 5.33 -1.10 -20.50
CA THR A 277 4.94 -2.08 -19.48
C THR A 277 5.50 -3.48 -19.82
N VAL A 278 6.81 -3.64 -19.68
CA VAL A 278 7.58 -4.82 -20.09
C VAL A 278 8.45 -5.32 -18.93
N ARG A 279 8.45 -6.64 -18.71
CA ARG A 279 9.25 -7.35 -17.70
C ARG A 279 10.13 -8.38 -18.41
N ASN A 280 11.44 -8.21 -18.35
CA ASN A 280 12.44 -9.10 -18.96
C ASN A 280 12.10 -9.45 -20.42
N GLY A 281 11.86 -8.44 -21.26
CA GLY A 281 11.49 -8.61 -22.68
C GLY A 281 10.05 -9.07 -22.95
N THR A 282 9.29 -9.49 -21.93
CA THR A 282 7.89 -9.94 -22.06
C THR A 282 6.88 -8.85 -21.67
N ARG A 283 5.65 -8.89 -22.22
CA ARG A 283 4.55 -8.00 -21.79
C ARG A 283 4.24 -8.18 -20.30
N CYS A 284 4.21 -7.08 -19.55
CA CYS A 284 3.63 -7.00 -18.22
C CYS A 284 2.21 -6.40 -18.29
N SER A 285 1.17 -7.23 -18.33
CA SER A 285 -0.23 -6.80 -18.26
C SER A 285 -0.69 -6.60 -16.81
N SER A 286 -1.83 -5.93 -16.58
CA SER A 286 -2.38 -5.76 -15.22
C SER A 286 -2.67 -7.11 -14.53
N ALA A 287 -3.10 -8.14 -15.27
CA ALA A 287 -3.24 -9.48 -14.70
C ALA A 287 -1.90 -10.09 -14.28
N LYS A 288 -0.83 -9.91 -15.05
CA LYS A 288 0.52 -10.41 -14.67
C LYS A 288 1.16 -9.64 -13.52
N ALA A 289 0.89 -8.35 -13.42
CA ALA A 289 1.35 -7.50 -12.33
C ALA A 289 0.60 -7.86 -11.03
N PHE A 290 -0.73 -7.74 -11.04
CA PHE A 290 -1.55 -7.71 -9.83
C PHE A 290 -2.25 -9.04 -9.49
N LEU A 291 -2.56 -9.90 -10.47
CA LEU A 291 -3.31 -11.14 -10.23
C LEU A 291 -2.42 -12.39 -10.19
N LYS A 292 -1.54 -12.62 -11.17
CA LYS A 292 -0.78 -13.89 -11.27
C LYS A 292 0.15 -14.18 -10.10
N THR A 293 0.64 -13.14 -9.44
CA THR A 293 1.44 -13.20 -8.20
C THR A 293 0.59 -13.45 -6.96
N GLN A 294 -0.71 -13.15 -7.01
CA GLN A 294 -1.63 -13.09 -5.86
C GLN A 294 -2.80 -14.09 -5.94
N GLN A 295 -2.97 -14.81 -7.05
CA GLN A 295 -4.03 -15.81 -7.30
C GLN A 295 -4.07 -16.95 -6.27
N PHE A 296 -2.97 -17.18 -5.55
CA PHE A 296 -2.85 -18.20 -4.50
C PHE A 296 -3.49 -17.78 -3.16
N ARG A 297 -3.99 -16.54 -3.04
CA ARG A 297 -4.70 -16.05 -1.85
C ARG A 297 -6.07 -16.72 -1.73
N PRO A 298 -6.40 -17.44 -0.63
CA PRO A 298 -7.63 -18.23 -0.53
C PRO A 298 -8.92 -17.39 -0.48
N ASN A 299 -8.81 -16.07 -0.32
CA ASN A 299 -9.90 -15.11 -0.34
C ASN A 299 -10.08 -14.38 -1.69
N LEU A 300 -9.28 -14.70 -2.71
CA LEU A 300 -9.43 -14.20 -4.08
C LEU A 300 -9.92 -15.34 -4.99
N VAL A 301 -11.19 -15.31 -5.36
CA VAL A 301 -11.76 -16.22 -6.36
C VAL A 301 -11.84 -15.48 -7.69
N ILE A 302 -11.32 -16.09 -8.75
CA ILE A 302 -11.37 -15.56 -10.11
C ILE A 302 -12.18 -16.54 -10.97
N SER A 303 -13.14 -16.03 -11.74
CA SER A 303 -13.99 -16.83 -12.61
C SER A 303 -13.95 -16.29 -14.04
N LEU A 304 -13.19 -16.98 -14.89
CA LEU A 304 -13.19 -16.82 -16.36
C LEU A 304 -14.54 -17.21 -16.98
N GLU A 305 -14.73 -16.86 -18.26
CA GLU A 305 -15.91 -17.20 -19.07
C GLU A 305 -17.25 -16.91 -18.35
N SER A 306 -17.27 -15.80 -17.58
CA SER A 306 -18.36 -15.38 -16.69
C SER A 306 -18.93 -14.06 -17.16
N PHE A 307 -19.89 -14.14 -18.08
CA PHE A 307 -20.47 -13.00 -18.77
C PHE A 307 -21.54 -12.32 -17.91
N VAL A 308 -21.23 -11.15 -17.34
CA VAL A 308 -22.17 -10.38 -16.50
C VAL A 308 -23.32 -9.83 -17.35
N THR A 309 -24.57 -10.17 -16.98
CA THR A 309 -25.78 -9.70 -17.65
C THR A 309 -26.35 -8.44 -17.02
N LYS A 310 -26.37 -8.37 -15.67
CA LYS A 310 -26.82 -7.20 -14.89
C LYS A 310 -26.36 -7.24 -13.43
N ILE A 311 -26.37 -6.07 -12.79
CA ILE A 311 -26.24 -5.89 -11.34
C ILE A 311 -27.63 -6.05 -10.72
N LEU A 312 -27.70 -6.67 -9.54
CA LEU A 312 -28.93 -6.84 -8.77
C LEU A 312 -29.05 -5.71 -7.74
N ILE A 313 -30.13 -4.92 -7.85
CA ILE A 313 -30.41 -3.73 -7.05
C ILE A 313 -31.83 -3.85 -6.47
N ASP A 314 -32.02 -3.54 -5.19
CA ASP A 314 -33.33 -3.61 -4.51
C ASP A 314 -34.16 -2.30 -4.62
N ASP A 315 -35.42 -2.34 -4.18
CA ASP A 315 -36.33 -1.18 -4.16
C ASP A 315 -35.83 0.00 -3.31
N LYS A 316 -34.83 -0.22 -2.44
CA LYS A 316 -34.17 0.80 -1.59
C LYS A 316 -32.92 1.37 -2.26
N LYS A 317 -32.68 0.99 -3.52
CA LYS A 317 -31.50 1.31 -4.34
C LYS A 317 -30.19 0.82 -3.74
N GLN A 318 -30.19 -0.35 -3.09
CA GLN A 318 -29.00 -1.05 -2.64
C GLN A 318 -28.61 -2.11 -3.68
N ALA A 319 -27.41 -2.02 -4.25
CA ALA A 319 -26.83 -3.13 -5.00
C ALA A 319 -26.42 -4.25 -4.02
N TYR A 320 -26.81 -5.49 -4.33
CA TYR A 320 -26.64 -6.64 -3.42
C TYR A 320 -26.08 -7.89 -4.13
N GLY A 321 -25.89 -7.86 -5.45
CA GLY A 321 -25.35 -8.98 -6.20
C GLY A 321 -25.19 -8.70 -7.68
N VAL A 322 -24.83 -9.73 -8.43
CA VAL A 322 -24.63 -9.72 -9.89
C VAL A 322 -25.21 -11.00 -10.48
N GLU A 323 -25.90 -10.87 -11.60
CA GLU A 323 -26.32 -11.98 -12.47
C GLU A 323 -25.29 -12.13 -13.60
N PHE A 324 -24.87 -13.36 -13.89
CA PHE A 324 -23.91 -13.66 -14.93
C PHE A 324 -24.15 -15.04 -15.54
N GLU A 325 -23.62 -15.26 -16.74
CA GLU A 325 -23.70 -16.54 -17.43
C GLU A 325 -22.33 -17.21 -17.51
N LYS A 326 -22.32 -18.54 -17.39
CA LYS A 326 -21.12 -19.37 -17.57
C LYS A 326 -21.47 -20.61 -18.36
N GLY A 327 -20.93 -20.73 -19.58
CA GLY A 327 -21.34 -21.76 -20.54
C GLY A 327 -22.80 -21.58 -20.96
N LYS A 328 -23.71 -22.38 -20.40
CA LYS A 328 -25.18 -22.27 -20.60
C LYS A 328 -25.94 -21.95 -19.30
N ASP A 329 -25.24 -21.83 -18.18
CA ASP A 329 -25.84 -21.70 -16.87
C ASP A 329 -25.96 -20.22 -16.48
N LYS A 330 -27.20 -19.74 -16.25
CA LYS A 330 -27.46 -18.45 -15.59
C LYS A 330 -27.19 -18.60 -14.09
N ASN A 331 -26.27 -17.80 -13.59
CA ASN A 331 -25.77 -17.81 -12.22
C ASN A 331 -26.04 -16.45 -11.54
N ILE A 332 -26.20 -16.47 -10.21
CA ILE A 332 -26.32 -15.27 -9.38
C ILE A 332 -25.32 -15.38 -8.24
N VAL A 333 -24.64 -14.27 -7.93
CA VAL A 333 -23.78 -14.14 -6.75
C VAL A 333 -24.09 -12.88 -5.97
N PHE A 334 -23.99 -12.96 -4.64
CA PHE A 334 -24.36 -11.88 -3.72
C PHE A 334 -23.13 -11.20 -3.10
N ALA A 335 -23.13 -9.86 -3.10
CA ALA A 335 -22.07 -9.03 -2.54
C ALA A 335 -22.42 -8.60 -1.10
N LYS A 336 -21.64 -9.06 -0.11
CA LYS A 336 -21.89 -8.76 1.32
C LYS A 336 -21.53 -7.33 1.75
N LYS A 337 -20.74 -6.60 0.96
CA LYS A 337 -20.28 -5.23 1.26
C LYS A 337 -20.60 -4.27 0.11
N GLU A 338 -20.08 -4.53 -1.08
CA GLU A 338 -20.13 -3.61 -2.22
C GLU A 338 -19.94 -4.37 -3.54
N VAL A 339 -20.61 -3.92 -4.60
CA VAL A 339 -20.37 -4.32 -6.00
C VAL A 339 -19.47 -3.27 -6.64
N ILE A 340 -18.47 -3.71 -7.40
CA ILE A 340 -17.55 -2.81 -8.12
C ILE A 340 -17.56 -3.21 -9.60
N LEU A 341 -18.00 -2.30 -10.45
CA LEU A 341 -18.05 -2.48 -11.89
C LEU A 341 -16.75 -1.97 -12.52
N SER A 342 -16.04 -2.83 -13.24
CA SER A 342 -14.74 -2.52 -13.87
C SER A 342 -14.66 -3.05 -15.32
N ALA A 343 -15.78 -2.99 -16.05
CA ALA A 343 -15.93 -3.59 -17.39
C ALA A 343 -15.44 -2.67 -18.53
N GLY A 344 -15.06 -1.43 -18.24
CA GLY A 344 -14.49 -0.47 -19.20
C GLY A 344 -15.53 0.41 -19.91
N ALA A 345 -15.04 1.40 -20.66
CA ALA A 345 -15.85 2.51 -21.18
C ALA A 345 -17.00 2.15 -22.14
N TYR A 346 -17.06 0.94 -22.69
CA TYR A 346 -18.22 0.48 -23.47
C TYR A 346 -19.16 -0.41 -22.64
N SER A 347 -18.59 -1.38 -21.93
CA SER A 347 -19.37 -2.42 -21.25
C SER A 347 -19.92 -1.97 -19.90
N SER A 348 -19.25 -1.06 -19.17
CA SER A 348 -19.74 -0.52 -17.89
C SER A 348 -21.04 0.29 -18.03
N PRO A 349 -21.18 1.28 -18.94
CA PRO A 349 -22.47 1.97 -19.13
C PRO A 349 -23.55 1.01 -19.68
N GLN A 350 -23.20 0.05 -20.52
CA GLN A 350 -24.11 -1.01 -20.98
C GLN A 350 -24.68 -1.82 -19.81
N ILE A 351 -23.83 -2.33 -18.93
CA ILE A 351 -24.24 -3.11 -17.74
C ILE A 351 -25.09 -2.26 -16.78
N LEU A 352 -24.75 -0.98 -16.57
CA LEU A 352 -25.59 -0.08 -15.76
C LEU A 352 -27.00 0.08 -16.37
N MET A 353 -27.09 0.32 -17.68
CA MET A 353 -28.39 0.46 -18.36
C MET A 353 -29.21 -0.85 -18.33
N LEU A 354 -28.59 -2.01 -18.56
CA LEU A 354 -29.23 -3.33 -18.41
C LEU A 354 -29.67 -3.62 -16.96
N SER A 355 -29.05 -2.95 -15.99
CA SER A 355 -29.42 -2.97 -14.56
C SER A 355 -30.48 -1.92 -14.18
N GLY A 356 -31.07 -1.22 -15.15
CA GLY A 356 -32.09 -0.19 -14.92
C GLY A 356 -31.55 1.15 -14.38
N VAL A 357 -30.25 1.41 -14.55
CA VAL A 357 -29.58 2.65 -14.11
C VAL A 357 -29.01 3.39 -15.32
N GLY A 358 -29.64 4.50 -15.71
CA GLY A 358 -29.26 5.22 -16.93
C GLY A 358 -30.35 6.18 -17.43
N PRO A 359 -30.28 6.66 -18.68
CA PRO A 359 -31.24 7.62 -19.21
C PRO A 359 -32.65 7.03 -19.29
N GLU A 360 -33.60 7.57 -18.53
CA GLU A 360 -34.96 7.03 -18.37
C GLU A 360 -35.73 6.83 -19.68
N ALA A 361 -35.50 7.68 -20.69
CA ALA A 361 -36.11 7.52 -22.02
C ALA A 361 -35.56 6.29 -22.76
N HIS A 362 -34.23 6.13 -22.77
CA HIS A 362 -33.52 5.02 -23.43
C HIS A 362 -33.88 3.67 -22.80
N LEU A 363 -33.98 3.63 -21.47
CA LEU A 363 -34.42 2.44 -20.75
C LEU A 363 -35.86 2.04 -21.09
N LYS A 364 -36.77 3.01 -21.20
CA LYS A 364 -38.18 2.76 -21.59
C LYS A 364 -38.30 2.30 -23.05
N GLU A 365 -37.48 2.81 -23.96
CA GLU A 365 -37.43 2.38 -25.37
C GLU A 365 -37.13 0.88 -25.48
N HIS A 366 -36.11 0.40 -24.76
CA HIS A 366 -35.78 -1.04 -24.67
C HIS A 366 -36.64 -1.82 -23.66
N LYS A 367 -37.66 -1.20 -23.06
CA LYS A 367 -38.60 -1.81 -22.09
C LYS A 367 -37.95 -2.32 -20.80
N ILE A 368 -36.83 -1.72 -20.41
CA ILE A 368 -36.08 -2.05 -19.19
C ILE A 368 -36.68 -1.28 -18.00
N PRO A 369 -36.94 -1.92 -16.85
CA PRO A 369 -37.41 -1.24 -15.64
C PRO A 369 -36.43 -0.18 -15.15
N VAL A 370 -36.92 1.04 -14.90
CA VAL A 370 -36.08 2.17 -14.46
C VAL A 370 -35.95 2.18 -12.94
N ILE A 371 -34.83 1.68 -12.43
CA ILE A 371 -34.47 1.74 -11.00
C ILE A 371 -33.92 3.12 -10.65
N HIS A 372 -33.12 3.72 -11.54
CA HIS A 372 -32.68 5.10 -11.39
C HIS A 372 -32.45 5.78 -12.74
N ASN A 373 -33.19 6.86 -12.99
CA ASN A 373 -32.85 7.81 -14.04
C ASN A 373 -31.51 8.49 -13.69
N LEU A 374 -30.47 8.23 -14.48
CA LEU A 374 -29.12 8.77 -14.32
C LEU A 374 -28.59 9.11 -15.73
N PRO A 375 -28.90 10.30 -16.26
CA PRO A 375 -28.83 10.56 -17.71
C PRO A 375 -27.40 10.67 -18.27
N GLY A 376 -26.37 10.80 -17.42
CA GLY A 376 -24.98 10.77 -17.84
C GLY A 376 -24.43 9.39 -18.22
N VAL A 377 -25.14 8.29 -17.90
CA VAL A 377 -24.66 6.93 -18.24
C VAL A 377 -24.63 6.76 -19.76
N GLY A 378 -23.43 6.45 -20.28
CA GLY A 378 -23.17 6.33 -21.71
C GLY A 378 -22.89 7.65 -22.43
N GLN A 379 -23.02 8.81 -21.78
CA GLN A 379 -22.79 10.13 -22.39
C GLN A 379 -21.35 10.61 -22.20
N ASN A 380 -21.00 11.77 -22.77
CA ASN A 380 -19.68 12.41 -22.65
C ASN A 380 -18.49 11.55 -23.14
N MET A 381 -18.73 10.56 -24.02
CA MET A 381 -17.67 9.67 -24.50
C MET A 381 -16.57 10.48 -25.18
N GLN A 382 -15.33 10.22 -24.75
CA GLN A 382 -14.11 10.78 -25.32
C GLN A 382 -13.18 9.63 -25.67
N ASP A 383 -12.44 9.76 -26.76
CA ASP A 383 -11.35 8.86 -27.14
C ASP A 383 -10.31 9.68 -27.90
N HIS A 384 -9.05 9.31 -27.78
CA HIS A 384 -7.99 9.85 -28.61
C HIS A 384 -8.17 9.42 -30.06
N VAL A 385 -7.88 10.31 -31.01
CA VAL A 385 -7.96 10.03 -32.46
C VAL A 385 -6.60 10.22 -33.13
N SER A 386 -6.35 9.44 -34.17
CA SER A 386 -5.13 9.47 -34.97
C SER A 386 -5.40 9.21 -36.46
N SER A 387 -4.36 9.20 -37.30
CA SER A 387 -4.42 8.91 -38.73
C SER A 387 -3.44 7.80 -39.10
N ALA A 388 -3.94 6.76 -39.78
CA ALA A 388 -3.14 5.60 -40.15
C ALA A 388 -2.20 5.83 -41.35
N ALA A 389 -2.26 7.00 -42.01
CA ALA A 389 -1.65 7.21 -43.33
C ALA A 389 -0.32 7.98 -43.33
N VAL A 390 0.24 8.40 -42.19
CA VAL A 390 1.45 9.24 -42.18
C VAL A 390 2.72 8.38 -42.34
N LEU A 391 2.94 7.90 -43.57
CA LEU A 391 3.97 6.92 -43.93
C LEU A 391 5.20 7.54 -44.61
N PHE A 392 6.38 6.99 -44.29
CA PHE A 392 7.68 7.47 -44.75
C PHE A 392 8.54 6.32 -45.28
N ASP A 393 9.10 6.50 -46.48
CA ASP A 393 10.06 5.57 -47.07
C ASP A 393 11.38 5.62 -46.28
N VAL A 394 12.02 4.46 -46.09
CA VAL A 394 13.33 4.32 -45.44
C VAL A 394 14.28 3.42 -46.24
N ASP A 395 15.58 3.60 -46.00
CA ASP A 395 16.67 2.77 -46.53
C ASP A 395 16.50 1.29 -46.13
N GLN A 396 16.66 0.38 -47.10
CA GLN A 396 16.57 -1.08 -46.90
C GLN A 396 17.56 -1.63 -45.87
N LYS A 397 18.65 -0.91 -45.53
CA LYS A 397 19.54 -1.31 -44.43
C LYS A 397 18.82 -1.44 -43.06
N PHE A 398 17.65 -0.82 -42.90
CA PHE A 398 16.81 -0.96 -41.70
C PHE A 398 15.74 -2.06 -41.82
N ALA A 399 15.59 -2.70 -42.98
CA ALA A 399 14.54 -3.67 -43.27
C ALA A 399 14.87 -5.12 -42.83
N ALA A 400 15.56 -5.30 -41.70
CA ALA A 400 15.95 -6.63 -41.20
C ALA A 400 14.77 -7.61 -41.04
N ALA A 401 13.57 -7.09 -40.77
CA ALA A 401 12.35 -7.87 -40.63
C ALA A 401 11.70 -8.34 -41.96
N SER A 402 12.40 -8.22 -43.10
CA SER A 402 11.98 -8.82 -44.39
C SER A 402 12.83 -10.01 -44.85
N ASP A 403 13.85 -10.42 -44.09
CA ASP A 403 14.56 -11.68 -44.30
C ASP A 403 13.98 -12.77 -43.37
N GLN A 404 13.55 -13.88 -43.96
CA GLN A 404 12.94 -14.99 -43.24
C GLN A 404 13.94 -15.67 -42.27
N ASN A 405 15.22 -15.71 -42.61
CA ASN A 405 16.28 -16.24 -41.74
C ASN A 405 16.47 -15.37 -40.48
N LEU A 406 16.33 -14.05 -40.62
CA LEU A 406 16.43 -13.12 -39.49
C LEU A 406 15.22 -13.21 -38.55
N MET A 407 14.03 -13.57 -39.08
CA MET A 407 12.87 -13.87 -38.24
C MET A 407 13.02 -15.20 -37.49
N ASP A 408 13.55 -16.26 -38.12
CA ASP A 408 13.84 -17.52 -37.41
C ASP A 408 14.87 -17.32 -36.29
N ILE A 409 15.92 -16.52 -36.56
CA ILE A 409 16.90 -16.10 -35.53
C ILE A 409 16.23 -15.29 -34.41
N ALA A 410 15.33 -14.35 -34.72
CA ALA A 410 14.62 -13.56 -33.73
C ALA A 410 13.67 -14.41 -32.85
N VAL A 411 13.03 -15.43 -33.42
CA VAL A 411 12.22 -16.42 -32.68
C VAL A 411 13.10 -17.26 -31.76
N VAL A 412 14.24 -17.77 -32.23
CA VAL A 412 15.18 -18.55 -31.41
C VAL A 412 15.78 -17.70 -30.28
N GLN A 413 16.20 -16.46 -30.57
CA GLN A 413 16.72 -15.53 -29.57
C GLN A 413 15.68 -15.29 -28.46
N TYR A 414 14.47 -14.86 -28.83
CA TYR A 414 13.41 -14.60 -27.87
C TYR A 414 13.02 -15.86 -27.06
N ALA A 415 13.01 -17.04 -27.69
CA ALA A 415 12.73 -18.30 -26.99
C ALA A 415 13.83 -18.75 -26.01
N LEU A 416 15.07 -18.26 -26.16
CA LEU A 416 16.19 -18.57 -25.28
C LEU A 416 16.33 -17.60 -24.10
N ASP A 417 16.19 -16.28 -24.34
CA ASP A 417 16.46 -15.25 -23.31
C ASP A 417 15.45 -14.08 -23.28
N ASN A 418 14.40 -14.11 -24.10
CA ASN A 418 13.41 -13.04 -24.31
C ASN A 418 13.99 -11.71 -24.85
N THR A 419 15.18 -11.73 -25.47
CA THR A 419 15.75 -10.55 -26.13
C THR A 419 15.44 -10.50 -27.64
N GLY A 420 16.05 -9.56 -28.37
CA GLY A 420 15.87 -9.41 -29.81
C GLY A 420 14.56 -8.71 -30.22
N PRO A 421 14.30 -8.58 -31.54
CA PRO A 421 13.21 -7.74 -32.06
C PRO A 421 11.80 -8.10 -31.56
N LEU A 422 11.55 -9.36 -31.20
CA LEU A 422 10.24 -9.79 -30.68
C LEU A 422 9.90 -9.20 -29.30
N SER A 423 10.92 -8.75 -28.55
CA SER A 423 10.77 -8.07 -27.25
C SER A 423 10.36 -6.60 -27.36
N GLU A 424 10.37 -6.02 -28.57
CA GLU A 424 9.93 -4.64 -28.79
C GLU A 424 8.41 -4.55 -29.08
N PRO A 425 7.64 -3.76 -28.31
CA PRO A 425 6.26 -3.43 -28.59
C PRO A 425 5.99 -2.91 -30.02
N VAL A 426 5.52 -3.77 -30.93
CA VAL A 426 5.04 -3.41 -32.29
C VAL A 426 6.01 -2.51 -33.09
N GLY A 427 7.31 -2.66 -32.91
CA GLY A 427 8.32 -1.81 -33.56
C GLY A 427 8.31 -0.34 -33.13
N LEU A 428 7.75 -0.01 -31.96
CA LEU A 428 7.80 1.33 -31.34
C LEU A 428 9.26 1.77 -31.11
N LYS A 429 9.62 2.94 -31.67
CA LYS A 429 10.97 3.51 -31.59
C LYS A 429 11.05 4.80 -30.77
N GLY A 430 9.96 5.53 -30.57
CA GLY A 430 9.98 6.78 -29.80
C GLY A 430 8.59 7.37 -29.57
N MET A 431 8.53 8.38 -28.70
CA MET A 431 7.36 9.27 -28.59
C MET A 431 7.79 10.71 -28.43
N ALA A 432 6.98 11.65 -28.91
CA ALA A 432 7.12 13.06 -28.60
C ALA A 432 5.78 13.65 -28.18
N PHE A 433 5.80 14.63 -27.29
CA PHE A 433 4.66 15.44 -26.90
C PHE A 433 4.98 16.89 -27.30
N VAL A 434 4.19 17.43 -28.24
CA VAL A 434 4.51 18.68 -28.94
C VAL A 434 3.31 19.64 -28.94
N ASN A 435 3.61 20.92 -29.13
CA ASN A 435 2.60 21.99 -29.19
C ASN A 435 2.31 22.34 -30.66
N SER A 436 1.04 22.22 -31.05
CA SER A 436 0.50 22.73 -32.32
C SER A 436 0.68 24.26 -32.44
N VAL A 437 0.22 24.85 -33.55
CA VAL A 437 0.09 26.33 -33.65
C VAL A 437 -1.08 26.91 -32.85
N PHE A 438 -1.94 26.06 -32.26
CA PHE A 438 -3.13 26.45 -31.50
C PHE A 438 -2.96 26.31 -29.97
N ALA A 439 -1.94 25.59 -29.51
CA ALA A 439 -1.62 25.44 -28.09
C ALA A 439 -0.90 26.67 -27.50
N ASP A 440 -1.18 26.97 -26.22
CA ASP A 440 -0.44 27.97 -25.46
C ASP A 440 0.94 27.43 -25.06
N LYS A 441 1.98 27.97 -25.71
CA LYS A 441 3.38 27.55 -25.53
C LYS A 441 4.04 28.16 -24.29
N SER A 442 3.31 28.95 -23.49
CA SER A 442 3.79 29.45 -22.19
C SER A 442 3.61 28.42 -21.06
N ILE A 443 2.75 27.42 -21.26
CA ILE A 443 2.51 26.31 -20.32
C ILE A 443 3.02 24.98 -20.87
N ASP A 444 3.46 24.10 -19.98
CA ASP A 444 3.81 22.71 -20.33
C ASP A 444 2.53 21.87 -20.47
N PHE A 445 1.83 22.05 -21.57
CA PHE A 445 0.56 21.36 -21.84
C PHE A 445 0.38 21.02 -23.34
N PRO A 446 1.20 20.08 -23.87
CA PRO A 446 1.20 19.72 -25.29
C PRO A 446 -0.16 19.15 -25.74
N ASP A 447 -0.60 19.45 -26.96
CA ASP A 447 -1.90 19.01 -27.51
C ASP A 447 -1.80 17.88 -28.55
N ILE A 448 -0.58 17.53 -28.97
CA ILE A 448 -0.29 16.46 -29.93
C ILE A 448 0.76 15.51 -29.33
N GLN A 449 0.47 14.21 -29.34
CA GLN A 449 1.49 13.16 -29.13
C GLN A 449 1.83 12.53 -30.48
N LEU A 450 3.11 12.44 -30.82
CA LEU A 450 3.61 11.71 -31.99
C LEU A 450 4.11 10.36 -31.52
N VAL A 451 3.46 9.28 -31.94
CA VAL A 451 3.91 7.90 -31.67
C VAL A 451 4.70 7.39 -32.87
N TYR A 452 5.97 7.03 -32.66
CA TYR A 452 6.93 6.70 -33.73
C TYR A 452 7.13 5.18 -33.84
N LEU A 453 6.75 4.59 -34.97
CA LEU A 453 6.89 3.15 -35.26
C LEU A 453 7.77 2.90 -36.50
N LEU A 454 8.51 1.80 -36.47
CA LEU A 454 9.08 1.16 -37.65
C LEU A 454 8.16 -0.01 -38.04
N VAL A 455 7.50 0.09 -39.20
CA VAL A 455 6.45 -0.84 -39.66
C VAL A 455 6.99 -1.72 -40.79
N PRO A 456 7.16 -3.04 -40.59
CA PRO A 456 7.54 -3.96 -41.68
C PRO A 456 6.37 -4.24 -42.61
N SER A 457 6.63 -4.72 -43.82
CA SER A 457 5.60 -4.91 -44.86
C SER A 457 4.43 -5.82 -44.43
N PHE A 458 4.64 -6.80 -43.55
CA PHE A 458 3.56 -7.65 -43.04
C PHE A 458 2.67 -6.92 -42.02
N GLY A 459 3.27 -6.05 -41.19
CA GLY A 459 2.53 -5.17 -40.28
C GLY A 459 1.70 -4.14 -41.06
N LEU A 460 2.26 -3.61 -42.17
CA LEU A 460 1.52 -2.76 -43.09
C LEU A 460 0.36 -3.51 -43.77
N ALA A 461 0.54 -4.78 -44.16
CA ALA A 461 -0.55 -5.61 -44.69
C ALA A 461 -1.71 -5.77 -43.68
N ALA A 462 -1.37 -6.02 -42.40
CA ALA A 462 -2.36 -6.23 -41.35
C ALA A 462 -3.21 -4.98 -41.03
N THR A 463 -2.75 -3.76 -41.36
CA THR A 463 -3.54 -2.54 -41.10
C THR A 463 -4.85 -2.49 -41.89
N LYS A 464 -4.94 -3.19 -43.05
CA LYS A 464 -6.16 -3.20 -43.86
C LYS A 464 -7.35 -3.74 -43.08
N GLU A 465 -7.21 -4.94 -42.54
CA GLU A 465 -8.26 -5.62 -41.77
C GLU A 465 -8.39 -4.99 -40.39
N LEU A 466 -7.26 -4.71 -39.71
CA LEU A 466 -7.26 -4.13 -38.37
C LEU A 466 -8.02 -2.80 -38.30
N TYR A 467 -7.83 -1.91 -39.28
CA TYR A 467 -8.50 -0.60 -39.31
C TYR A 467 -9.70 -0.54 -40.25
N ASN A 468 -10.15 -1.67 -40.83
CA ASN A 468 -11.31 -1.71 -41.76
C ASN A 468 -11.13 -0.77 -42.99
N ILE A 469 -9.92 -0.69 -43.55
CA ILE A 469 -9.58 0.17 -44.69
C ILE A 469 -10.21 -0.38 -45.98
N CYS A 470 -10.95 0.46 -46.70
CA CYS A 470 -11.67 0.04 -47.90
C CYS A 470 -10.78 -0.06 -49.16
N ASP A 471 -11.22 -0.86 -50.13
CA ASP A 471 -10.37 -1.31 -51.25
C ASP A 471 -9.81 -0.17 -52.11
N ASP A 472 -10.55 0.92 -52.30
CA ASP A 472 -10.12 2.08 -53.08
C ASP A 472 -9.00 2.88 -52.41
N VAL A 473 -9.02 3.01 -51.08
CA VAL A 473 -7.93 3.59 -50.29
C VAL A 473 -6.78 2.61 -50.14
N TRP A 474 -7.06 1.31 -49.99
CA TRP A 474 -6.05 0.28 -49.88
C TRP A 474 -5.20 0.17 -51.17
N ASP A 475 -5.83 -0.07 -52.32
CA ASP A 475 -5.17 -0.12 -53.63
C ASP A 475 -4.67 1.26 -54.08
N GLY A 476 -5.37 2.33 -53.68
CA GLY A 476 -5.04 3.72 -54.00
C GLY A 476 -3.80 4.25 -53.27
N TYR A 477 -3.53 3.78 -52.04
CA TYR A 477 -2.48 4.31 -51.17
C TYR A 477 -1.55 3.23 -50.61
N PHE A 478 -2.03 2.44 -49.65
CA PHE A 478 -1.21 1.54 -48.82
C PHE A 478 -0.53 0.42 -49.62
N LYS A 479 -1.25 -0.22 -50.56
CA LYS A 479 -0.74 -1.32 -51.39
C LYS A 479 0.42 -0.93 -52.29
N LYS A 480 0.56 0.36 -52.65
CA LYS A 480 1.69 0.90 -53.44
C LYS A 480 2.98 1.04 -52.63
N ILE A 481 2.89 0.91 -51.31
CA ILE A 481 3.98 1.02 -50.34
C ILE A 481 4.39 -0.37 -49.81
N LEU A 482 3.53 -1.38 -50.01
CA LEU A 482 3.77 -2.78 -49.67
C LEU A 482 5.03 -3.34 -50.36
N GLY A 483 5.73 -4.26 -49.69
CA GLY A 483 7.04 -4.76 -50.09
C GLY A 483 8.22 -3.98 -49.49
N LYS A 484 7.97 -2.86 -48.79
CA LYS A 484 8.96 -2.10 -48.02
C LYS A 484 8.75 -2.25 -46.51
N THR A 485 9.82 -2.02 -45.75
CA THR A 485 9.70 -1.51 -44.38
C THR A 485 9.56 0.01 -44.46
N VAL A 486 8.70 0.61 -43.62
CA VAL A 486 8.45 2.06 -43.59
C VAL A 486 8.48 2.59 -42.16
N ILE A 487 8.66 3.89 -42.03
CA ILE A 487 8.35 4.60 -40.78
C ILE A 487 6.90 5.05 -40.82
N SER A 488 6.21 4.96 -39.68
CA SER A 488 4.92 5.61 -39.46
C SER A 488 4.98 6.52 -38.24
N PHE A 489 4.39 7.70 -38.36
CA PHE A 489 4.02 8.51 -37.21
C PHE A 489 2.50 8.46 -37.04
N TYR A 490 2.04 8.14 -35.85
CA TYR A 490 0.64 8.33 -35.46
C TYR A 490 0.56 9.62 -34.64
N PRO A 491 0.24 10.77 -35.26
CA PRO A 491 -0.11 11.97 -34.52
C PRO A 491 -1.45 11.74 -33.83
N MET A 492 -1.51 12.00 -32.53
CA MET A 492 -2.65 11.72 -31.67
C MET A 492 -3.14 13.01 -31.04
N LEU A 493 -4.43 13.32 -31.23
CA LEU A 493 -5.09 14.49 -30.65
C LEU A 493 -5.32 14.26 -29.15
N LEU A 494 -4.61 15.00 -28.29
CA LEU A 494 -4.58 14.74 -26.85
C LEU A 494 -5.77 15.32 -26.06
N ARG A 495 -6.46 16.33 -26.62
CA ARG A 495 -7.59 17.00 -25.96
C ARG A 495 -8.75 17.24 -26.93
N PRO A 496 -9.43 16.18 -27.39
CA PRO A 496 -10.58 16.30 -28.28
C PRO A 496 -11.72 17.10 -27.63
N LYS A 497 -12.36 17.95 -28.42
CA LYS A 497 -13.53 18.77 -28.05
C LYS A 497 -14.84 18.10 -28.49
N SER A 498 -14.79 17.25 -29.50
CA SER A 498 -15.84 16.33 -29.91
C SER A 498 -16.31 15.44 -28.74
N ARG A 499 -17.59 15.05 -28.72
CA ARG A 499 -18.19 14.21 -27.67
C ARG A 499 -19.17 13.20 -28.26
N GLY A 500 -18.85 11.92 -28.04
CA GLY A 500 -19.64 10.77 -28.48
C GLY A 500 -20.59 10.24 -27.41
N GLU A 501 -21.18 9.07 -27.70
CA GLU A 501 -22.02 8.33 -26.76
C GLU A 501 -21.97 6.80 -26.97
N VAL A 502 -22.37 6.09 -25.92
CA VAL A 502 -22.59 4.63 -25.87
C VAL A 502 -24.03 4.38 -25.42
N LYS A 503 -24.77 3.57 -26.19
CA LYS A 503 -26.17 3.23 -25.96
C LYS A 503 -26.38 1.72 -26.02
N LEU A 504 -27.48 1.25 -25.43
CA LEU A 504 -27.96 -0.10 -25.72
C LEU A 504 -28.43 -0.19 -27.18
N ASN A 505 -28.15 -1.31 -27.83
CA ASN A 505 -28.72 -1.65 -29.14
C ASN A 505 -30.04 -2.44 -28.97
N SER A 506 -30.12 -3.29 -27.94
CA SER A 506 -31.35 -3.95 -27.50
C SER A 506 -31.34 -4.19 -25.98
N ALA A 507 -32.34 -4.91 -25.46
CA ALA A 507 -32.36 -5.38 -24.06
C ALA A 507 -31.68 -6.75 -23.87
N ASP A 508 -31.17 -7.38 -24.93
CA ASP A 508 -30.36 -8.59 -24.83
C ASP A 508 -28.94 -8.21 -24.37
N PRO A 509 -28.40 -8.81 -23.29
CA PRO A 509 -27.06 -8.48 -22.82
C PRO A 509 -25.96 -8.89 -23.81
N HIS A 510 -26.19 -9.85 -24.71
CA HIS A 510 -25.19 -10.31 -25.69
C HIS A 510 -25.04 -9.38 -26.90
N ASP A 511 -26.01 -8.51 -27.19
CA ASP A 511 -25.89 -7.53 -28.25
C ASP A 511 -24.79 -6.53 -27.92
N LEU A 512 -23.90 -6.26 -28.88
CA LEU A 512 -22.89 -5.22 -28.72
C LEU A 512 -23.57 -3.84 -28.61
N PRO A 513 -23.06 -2.93 -27.76
CA PRO A 513 -23.68 -1.62 -27.58
C PRO A 513 -23.50 -0.77 -28.84
N TYR A 514 -24.44 0.14 -29.07
CA TYR A 514 -24.30 1.21 -30.04
C TYR A 514 -23.20 2.15 -29.55
N ILE A 515 -22.14 2.36 -30.35
CA ILE A 515 -21.01 3.24 -30.02
C ILE A 515 -20.88 4.28 -31.14
N ASN A 516 -20.95 5.56 -30.78
CA ASN A 516 -20.85 6.67 -31.71
C ASN A 516 -19.79 7.67 -31.20
N PRO A 517 -18.51 7.54 -31.63
CA PRO A 517 -17.42 8.45 -31.26
C PRO A 517 -17.65 9.93 -31.61
N ARG A 518 -18.34 10.22 -32.73
CA ARG A 518 -18.60 11.59 -33.23
C ARG A 518 -17.32 12.40 -33.43
N MET A 519 -16.35 11.82 -34.14
CA MET A 519 -15.05 12.42 -34.39
C MET A 519 -15.15 13.68 -35.28
N PHE A 520 -14.41 14.72 -34.92
CA PHE A 520 -14.42 16.02 -35.61
C PHE A 520 -15.81 16.67 -35.72
N THR A 521 -16.69 16.49 -34.73
CA THR A 521 -17.98 17.21 -34.64
C THR A 521 -17.95 18.39 -33.65
N ASP A 522 -16.76 18.90 -33.30
CA ASP A 522 -16.65 20.11 -32.48
C ASP A 522 -17.11 21.34 -33.28
N GLU A 523 -17.84 22.25 -32.63
CA GLU A 523 -18.53 23.39 -33.28
C GLU A 523 -17.59 24.31 -34.09
N LYS A 524 -16.30 24.34 -33.72
CA LYS A 524 -15.29 25.22 -34.34
C LYS A 524 -14.38 24.48 -35.30
N GLY A 525 -14.53 23.16 -35.48
CA GLY A 525 -13.61 22.31 -36.24
C GLY A 525 -12.16 22.44 -35.77
N GLU A 526 -11.92 22.62 -34.47
CA GLU A 526 -10.59 22.75 -33.88
C GLU A 526 -9.86 21.40 -33.78
N ASP A 527 -10.58 20.31 -33.53
CA ASP A 527 -10.01 18.96 -33.43
C ASP A 527 -9.31 18.56 -34.74
N LEU A 528 -9.97 18.81 -35.87
CA LEU A 528 -9.44 18.53 -37.21
C LEU A 528 -8.23 19.40 -37.56
N LYS A 529 -8.18 20.65 -37.08
CA LYS A 529 -7.06 21.57 -37.33
C LYS A 529 -5.81 21.16 -36.56
N VAL A 530 -5.95 20.79 -35.29
CA VAL A 530 -4.85 20.24 -34.47
C VAL A 530 -4.36 18.91 -35.07
N MET A 531 -5.28 18.06 -35.53
CA MET A 531 -4.94 16.80 -36.18
C MET A 531 -4.14 17.00 -37.49
N ALA A 532 -4.58 17.90 -38.36
CA ALA A 532 -3.86 18.25 -39.60
C ALA A 532 -2.46 18.85 -39.32
N GLU A 533 -2.34 19.67 -38.28
CA GLU A 533 -1.05 20.20 -37.81
C GLU A 533 -0.13 19.09 -37.28
N GLY A 534 -0.65 18.07 -36.61
CA GLY A 534 0.13 16.89 -36.18
C GLY A 534 0.69 16.08 -37.36
N ILE A 535 -0.10 15.93 -38.43
CA ILE A 535 0.38 15.33 -39.70
C ILE A 535 1.46 16.22 -40.32
N ARG A 536 1.26 17.54 -40.38
CA ARG A 536 2.26 18.49 -40.91
C ARG A 536 3.59 18.43 -40.12
N LEU A 537 3.54 18.46 -38.79
CA LEU A 537 4.71 18.35 -37.91
C LEU A 537 5.47 17.03 -38.11
N SER A 538 4.74 15.94 -38.37
CA SER A 538 5.34 14.64 -38.73
C SER A 538 6.10 14.71 -40.06
N VAL A 539 5.61 15.48 -41.04
CA VAL A 539 6.33 15.74 -42.31
C VAL A 539 7.54 16.66 -42.09
N GLU A 540 7.45 17.67 -41.22
CA GLU A 540 8.59 18.57 -40.91
C GLU A 540 9.82 17.83 -40.38
N LEU A 541 9.65 16.70 -39.65
CA LEU A 541 10.76 15.88 -39.16
C LEU A 541 11.71 15.41 -40.28
N THR A 542 11.20 15.17 -41.50
CA THR A 542 12.02 14.79 -42.65
C THR A 542 13.02 15.86 -43.08
N LYS A 543 12.82 17.12 -42.67
CA LYS A 543 13.71 18.24 -42.99
C LYS A 543 14.92 18.32 -42.07
N THR A 544 14.95 17.56 -40.98
CA THR A 544 16.07 17.50 -40.02
C THR A 544 17.27 16.71 -40.56
N LYS A 545 18.44 16.93 -39.99
CA LYS A 545 19.71 16.29 -40.38
C LYS A 545 19.67 14.77 -40.20
N GLY A 546 19.09 14.28 -39.09
CA GLY A 546 19.03 12.84 -38.80
C GLY A 546 18.19 12.07 -39.83
N PHE A 547 17.07 12.66 -40.25
CA PHE A 547 16.19 12.06 -41.25
C PHE A 547 16.79 12.17 -42.66
N LYS A 548 17.33 13.33 -43.04
CA LYS A 548 18.07 13.53 -44.30
C LYS A 548 19.26 12.58 -44.45
N LYS A 549 20.08 12.40 -43.40
CA LYS A 549 21.24 11.49 -43.37
C LYS A 549 20.85 10.05 -43.75
N ASN A 550 19.65 9.64 -43.38
CA ASN A 550 19.13 8.28 -43.58
C ASN A 550 18.09 8.18 -44.71
N ASN A 551 18.02 9.18 -45.59
CA ASN A 551 17.11 9.27 -46.74
C ASN A 551 15.62 9.12 -46.38
N ILE A 552 15.24 9.41 -45.14
CA ILE A 552 13.87 9.23 -44.63
C ILE A 552 12.99 10.34 -45.20
N THR A 553 12.04 9.96 -46.07
CA THR A 553 11.21 10.90 -46.83
C THR A 553 9.74 10.54 -46.73
N PHE A 554 8.86 11.55 -46.71
CA PHE A 554 7.41 11.31 -46.73
C PHE A 554 7.03 10.62 -48.05
N THR A 555 6.13 9.64 -47.98
CA THR A 555 5.84 8.80 -49.15
C THR A 555 5.34 9.65 -50.34
N PRO A 556 5.87 9.44 -51.57
CA PRO A 556 5.46 10.20 -52.75
C PRO A 556 4.07 9.80 -53.28
N VAL A 557 3.40 8.84 -52.64
CA VAL A 557 2.03 8.43 -52.99
C VAL A 557 1.06 9.49 -52.49
N VAL A 558 0.34 10.14 -53.41
CA VAL A 558 -0.76 11.05 -53.08
C VAL A 558 -2.01 10.23 -52.78
N MET A 559 -2.72 10.54 -51.68
CA MET A 559 -4.01 9.93 -51.35
C MET A 559 -5.06 10.33 -52.42
N PRO A 560 -5.61 9.40 -53.22
CA PRO A 560 -6.44 9.74 -54.39
C PRO A 560 -7.64 10.64 -54.06
N GLN A 561 -8.31 10.34 -52.94
CA GLN A 561 -9.48 11.05 -52.44
C GLN A 561 -9.16 12.52 -52.08
N CYS A 562 -7.90 12.81 -51.74
CA CYS A 562 -7.40 14.14 -51.37
C CYS A 562 -6.59 14.83 -52.49
N ALA A 563 -6.41 14.20 -53.66
CA ALA A 563 -5.57 14.70 -54.75
C ALA A 563 -6.11 15.99 -55.42
N HIS A 564 -7.30 16.45 -55.03
CA HIS A 564 -7.87 17.72 -55.45
C HIS A 564 -7.37 18.93 -54.63
N HIS A 565 -6.73 18.69 -53.48
CA HIS A 565 -6.01 19.71 -52.72
C HIS A 565 -4.53 19.78 -53.17
N PRO A 566 -3.85 20.94 -53.08
CA PRO A 566 -2.41 21.03 -53.31
C PRO A 566 -1.65 20.09 -52.37
N ALA A 567 -0.73 19.29 -52.90
CA ALA A 567 0.01 18.31 -52.10
C ALA A 567 0.76 18.97 -50.93
N LEU A 568 0.67 18.38 -49.74
CA LEU A 568 1.27 18.87 -48.49
C LEU A 568 0.75 20.26 -48.03
N SER A 569 -0.42 20.69 -48.51
CA SER A 569 -1.16 21.83 -47.92
C SER A 569 -1.92 21.43 -46.65
N ASN A 570 -2.34 22.41 -45.85
CA ASN A 570 -3.18 22.18 -44.68
C ASN A 570 -4.49 21.47 -45.04
N ASP A 571 -5.10 21.82 -46.18
CA ASP A 571 -6.34 21.20 -46.65
C ASP A 571 -6.10 19.73 -47.06
N TYR A 572 -4.97 19.44 -47.70
CA TYR A 572 -4.55 18.06 -47.99
C TYR A 572 -4.36 17.25 -46.71
N PHE A 573 -3.75 17.82 -45.66
CA PHE A 573 -3.58 17.14 -44.37
C PHE A 573 -4.90 16.96 -43.61
N ALA A 574 -5.81 17.94 -43.66
CA ALA A 574 -7.16 17.82 -43.10
C ALA A 574 -7.95 16.70 -43.80
N CYS A 575 -7.95 16.67 -45.15
CA CYS A 575 -8.55 15.59 -45.91
C CYS A 575 -7.91 14.23 -45.55
N LEU A 576 -6.57 14.14 -45.48
CA LEU A 576 -5.87 12.90 -45.12
C LEU A 576 -6.28 12.39 -43.72
N ALA A 577 -6.45 13.31 -42.76
CA ALA A 577 -6.96 13.00 -41.42
C ALA A 577 -8.40 12.46 -41.46
N GLN A 578 -9.31 13.05 -42.23
CA GLN A 578 -10.70 12.59 -42.35
C GLN A 578 -10.84 11.26 -43.13
N GLN A 579 -10.00 11.04 -44.14
CA GLN A 579 -9.98 9.78 -44.89
C GLN A 579 -9.49 8.60 -44.05
N THR A 580 -8.51 8.81 -43.18
CA THR A 580 -7.79 7.71 -42.52
C THR A 580 -7.78 7.82 -41.00
N THR A 581 -8.83 8.45 -40.45
CA THR A 581 -9.05 8.56 -39.01
C THR A 581 -9.15 7.18 -38.38
N ILE A 582 -8.58 7.02 -37.19
CA ILE A 582 -8.79 5.85 -36.33
C ILE A 582 -8.93 6.32 -34.87
N ASN A 583 -9.77 5.66 -34.10
CA ASN A 583 -9.68 5.68 -32.64
C ASN A 583 -8.31 5.12 -32.22
N PHE A 584 -7.67 5.74 -31.23
CA PHE A 584 -6.41 5.26 -30.64
C PHE A 584 -6.62 4.44 -29.36
N TYR A 585 -7.85 3.99 -29.15
CA TYR A 585 -8.25 2.96 -28.17
C TYR A 585 -8.17 3.37 -26.69
N HIS A 586 -8.32 4.66 -26.42
CA HIS A 586 -8.18 5.30 -25.12
C HIS A 586 -9.52 5.71 -24.46
N THR A 587 -10.66 5.17 -24.89
CA THR A 587 -11.98 5.70 -24.48
C THR A 587 -12.20 5.86 -22.97
N VAL A 588 -12.72 7.03 -22.57
CA VAL A 588 -13.05 7.42 -21.19
C VAL A 588 -14.48 8.00 -21.05
N ALA A 589 -14.80 8.49 -19.85
CA ALA A 589 -15.90 9.41 -19.51
C ALA A 589 -17.36 8.91 -19.63
N THR A 590 -17.62 7.71 -20.14
CA THR A 590 -19.00 7.17 -20.27
C THR A 590 -19.72 6.85 -18.96
N CYS A 591 -19.01 6.93 -17.82
CA CYS A 591 -19.55 6.93 -16.46
C CYS A 591 -18.92 8.08 -15.65
N THR A 592 -18.79 9.27 -16.27
CA THR A 592 -18.11 10.48 -15.77
C THR A 592 -18.24 10.68 -14.25
N MET A 593 -17.09 10.81 -13.58
CA MET A 593 -17.00 11.26 -12.20
C MET A 593 -17.37 12.75 -12.08
N GLY A 594 -18.14 13.12 -11.05
CA GLY A 594 -18.49 14.51 -10.78
C GLY A 594 -19.30 14.73 -9.50
N PRO A 595 -19.35 15.97 -8.99
CA PRO A 595 -20.22 16.31 -7.87
C PRO A 595 -21.69 16.10 -8.23
N SER A 596 -22.54 15.78 -7.25
CA SER A 596 -23.98 15.52 -7.46
C SER A 596 -24.79 16.72 -7.98
N SER A 597 -24.19 17.91 -8.04
CA SER A 597 -24.74 19.10 -8.72
C SER A 597 -24.55 19.08 -10.24
N ASN A 598 -23.69 18.21 -10.78
CA ASN A 598 -23.55 17.99 -12.22
C ASN A 598 -24.54 16.89 -12.66
N PRO A 599 -25.57 17.21 -13.49
CA PRO A 599 -26.56 16.21 -13.91
C PRO A 599 -26.00 15.14 -14.87
N GLN A 600 -24.78 15.31 -15.38
CA GLN A 600 -24.07 14.33 -16.20
C GLN A 600 -23.09 13.46 -15.39
N ALA A 601 -22.93 13.70 -14.08
CA ALA A 601 -22.11 12.84 -13.22
C ALA A 601 -22.82 11.50 -12.96
N VAL A 602 -22.09 10.40 -13.15
CA VAL A 602 -22.55 9.03 -12.89
C VAL A 602 -22.00 8.50 -11.57
N VAL A 603 -20.76 8.87 -11.23
CA VAL A 603 -20.14 8.57 -9.92
C VAL A 603 -19.67 9.83 -9.20
N ASP A 604 -19.56 9.76 -7.88
CA ASP A 604 -18.97 10.81 -7.06
C ASP A 604 -17.43 10.72 -6.96
N GLU A 605 -16.81 11.64 -6.21
CA GLU A 605 -15.37 11.72 -6.00
C GLU A 605 -14.76 10.47 -5.32
N ARG A 606 -15.57 9.64 -4.67
CA ARG A 606 -15.18 8.33 -4.11
C ARG A 606 -15.63 7.15 -4.99
N LEU A 607 -15.97 7.41 -6.25
CA LEU A 607 -16.38 6.46 -7.28
C LEU A 607 -17.71 5.72 -7.02
N ARG A 608 -18.53 6.20 -6.08
CA ARG A 608 -19.85 5.60 -5.77
C ARG A 608 -20.87 6.07 -6.81
N VAL A 609 -21.70 5.16 -7.32
CA VAL A 609 -22.74 5.52 -8.31
C VAL A 609 -23.79 6.40 -7.65
N HIS A 610 -24.09 7.55 -8.28
CA HIS A 610 -25.06 8.51 -7.73
C HIS A 610 -26.43 7.84 -7.53
N GLY A 611 -26.94 7.96 -6.31
CA GLY A 611 -28.23 7.40 -5.88
C GLY A 611 -28.34 5.88 -5.78
N ILE A 612 -27.28 5.10 -6.04
CA ILE A 612 -27.22 3.65 -5.79
C ILE A 612 -26.21 3.35 -4.68
N LYS A 613 -26.63 2.64 -3.64
CA LYS A 613 -25.79 2.27 -2.49
C LYS A 613 -25.07 0.95 -2.73
N GLY A 614 -23.83 0.84 -2.27
CA GLY A 614 -23.01 -0.36 -2.41
C GLY A 614 -22.67 -0.70 -3.87
N LEU A 615 -22.60 0.31 -4.74
CA LEU A 615 -22.16 0.18 -6.12
C LEU A 615 -21.12 1.25 -6.44
N ARG A 616 -19.98 0.84 -7.00
CA ARG A 616 -18.97 1.72 -7.61
C ARG A 616 -18.73 1.37 -9.06
N VAL A 617 -18.20 2.34 -9.82
CA VAL A 617 -17.53 2.08 -11.10
C VAL A 617 -16.05 2.40 -10.93
N ALA A 618 -15.17 1.51 -11.36
CA ALA A 618 -13.72 1.64 -11.19
C ALA A 618 -13.01 1.13 -12.44
N ASP A 619 -13.09 1.91 -13.52
CA ASP A 619 -12.37 1.73 -14.78
C ASP A 619 -12.30 3.07 -15.55
N ALA A 620 -11.78 3.07 -16.78
CA ALA A 620 -11.61 4.25 -17.63
C ALA A 620 -12.90 5.10 -17.83
N SER A 621 -14.10 4.53 -17.70
CA SER A 621 -15.37 5.24 -17.84
C SER A 621 -15.56 6.39 -16.84
N VAL A 622 -14.92 6.36 -15.67
CA VAL A 622 -15.08 7.41 -14.65
C VAL A 622 -14.18 8.63 -14.87
N ILE A 623 -13.13 8.49 -15.69
CA ILE A 623 -12.19 9.56 -16.01
C ILE A 623 -12.99 10.68 -16.74
N PRO A 624 -13.15 11.89 -16.17
CA PRO A 624 -14.18 12.84 -16.61
C PRO A 624 -13.81 13.60 -17.90
N LEU A 625 -12.52 13.82 -18.10
CA LEU A 625 -11.93 14.42 -19.28
C LEU A 625 -10.75 13.57 -19.76
N GLU A 626 -10.57 13.51 -21.07
CA GLU A 626 -9.45 12.82 -21.71
C GLU A 626 -8.10 13.31 -21.15
N ILE A 627 -7.17 12.38 -20.96
CA ILE A 627 -5.84 12.64 -20.38
C ILE A 627 -4.87 13.01 -21.50
N THR A 628 -3.92 13.92 -21.25
CA THR A 628 -2.82 14.24 -22.16
C THR A 628 -1.79 13.07 -22.18
N GLY A 629 -2.18 11.93 -22.75
CA GLY A 629 -1.39 10.70 -22.84
C GLY A 629 -2.21 9.39 -22.82
N ASN A 630 -1.53 8.24 -22.89
CA ASN A 630 -2.17 6.91 -22.92
C ASN A 630 -2.88 6.55 -21.60
N VAL A 631 -4.21 6.32 -21.64
CA VAL A 631 -5.08 6.16 -20.45
C VAL A 631 -4.89 4.87 -19.62
N ASN A 632 -4.00 3.96 -20.03
CA ASN A 632 -3.76 2.69 -19.34
C ASN A 632 -3.30 2.89 -17.89
N VAL A 633 -2.35 3.81 -17.66
CA VAL A 633 -1.81 4.07 -16.31
C VAL A 633 -2.80 4.88 -15.45
N PRO A 634 -3.48 5.94 -15.96
CA PRO A 634 -4.64 6.53 -15.29
C PRO A 634 -5.69 5.51 -14.85
N THR A 635 -5.99 4.50 -15.68
CA THR A 635 -6.93 3.42 -15.34
C THR A 635 -6.43 2.54 -14.20
N VAL A 636 -5.13 2.20 -14.16
CA VAL A 636 -4.50 1.49 -13.03
C VAL A 636 -4.58 2.32 -11.74
N MET A 637 -4.36 3.63 -11.83
CA MET A 637 -4.44 4.57 -10.70
C MET A 637 -5.87 4.69 -10.15
N VAL A 638 -6.90 4.74 -11.00
CA VAL A 638 -8.31 4.64 -10.59
C VAL A 638 -8.58 3.34 -9.80
N GLY A 639 -7.95 2.22 -10.18
CA GLY A 639 -8.03 0.96 -9.46
C GLY A 639 -7.38 1.01 -8.07
N GLU A 640 -6.17 1.57 -7.96
CA GLU A 640 -5.49 1.77 -6.66
C GLU A 640 -6.32 2.69 -5.74
N ARG A 641 -6.85 3.79 -6.28
CA ARG A 641 -7.70 4.76 -5.57
C ARG A 641 -8.99 4.13 -5.06
N CYS A 642 -9.68 3.35 -5.90
CA CYS A 642 -10.90 2.63 -5.50
C CYS A 642 -10.64 1.70 -4.30
N ALA A 643 -9.54 0.95 -4.32
CA ALA A 643 -9.19 0.07 -3.22
C ALA A 643 -8.80 0.82 -1.94
N ASP A 644 -8.10 1.97 -2.04
CA ASP A 644 -7.81 2.84 -0.90
C ASP A 644 -9.09 3.41 -0.27
N PHE A 645 -10.02 3.92 -1.09
CA PHE A 645 -11.30 4.47 -0.62
C PHE A 645 -12.17 3.47 0.15
N ILE A 646 -12.01 2.17 -0.08
CA ILE A 646 -12.78 1.10 0.56
C ILE A 646 -12.17 0.70 1.93
N LYS A 647 -10.88 0.94 2.16
CA LYS A 647 -10.12 0.43 3.33
C LYS A 647 -10.21 1.28 4.62
N LYS A 648 -11.15 2.24 4.78
CA LYS A 648 -10.79 3.50 5.47
C LYS A 648 -11.80 4.29 6.38
N ASP A 649 -12.89 3.78 6.97
CA ASP A 649 -13.89 4.57 7.77
C ASP A 649 -14.53 3.69 8.92
N ASN A 650 -14.70 3.96 10.25
CA ASN A 650 -14.50 5.09 11.22
C ASN A 650 -13.73 4.61 12.52
N VAL A 651 -14.10 4.87 13.86
CA VAL A 651 -13.45 5.43 15.19
C VAL A 651 -12.48 4.75 16.29
N GLY A 652 -11.17 5.17 16.44
CA GLY A 652 -10.20 5.01 17.58
C GLY A 652 -9.12 3.86 17.64
N ALA A 653 -7.85 4.02 17.21
CA ALA A 653 -6.87 2.89 17.02
C ALA A 653 -5.65 2.69 17.97
N GLY A 654 -5.58 3.35 19.14
CA GLY A 654 -4.43 3.24 20.07
C GLY A 654 -4.19 1.85 20.69
N GLY A 655 -3.24 1.73 21.63
CA GLY A 655 -2.86 0.44 22.24
C GLY A 655 -4.03 -0.32 22.88
N ALA A 656 -4.82 0.34 23.71
CA ALA A 656 -6.07 -0.21 24.26
C ALA A 656 -7.18 -0.33 23.20
N GLY A 657 -7.31 0.66 22.30
CA GLY A 657 -8.31 0.66 21.22
C GLY A 657 -8.19 -0.55 20.29
N SER A 658 -6.95 -0.97 19.98
CA SER A 658 -6.63 -2.17 19.22
C SER A 658 -7.18 -3.44 19.87
N VAL A 659 -7.00 -3.58 21.19
CA VAL A 659 -7.53 -4.70 21.98
C VAL A 659 -9.06 -4.68 22.00
N ILE A 660 -9.65 -3.54 22.34
CA ILE A 660 -11.12 -3.37 22.43
C ILE A 660 -11.77 -3.70 21.10
N ALA A 661 -11.22 -3.20 19.99
CA ALA A 661 -11.76 -3.41 18.67
C ALA A 661 -11.65 -4.88 18.20
N ASN A 662 -10.56 -5.58 18.55
CA ASN A 662 -10.49 -7.04 18.43
C ASN A 662 -11.59 -7.69 19.28
N ARG A 663 -11.57 -7.52 20.59
CA ARG A 663 -12.43 -8.27 21.51
C ARG A 663 -13.92 -8.03 21.28
N LEU A 664 -14.35 -6.82 20.89
CA LEU A 664 -15.74 -6.56 20.56
C LEU A 664 -16.16 -7.16 19.20
N SER A 665 -15.26 -7.17 18.21
CA SER A 665 -15.57 -7.72 16.88
C SER A 665 -15.58 -9.26 16.83
N GLU A 666 -15.10 -9.94 17.88
CA GLU A 666 -15.29 -11.40 18.08
C GLU A 666 -16.79 -11.79 18.03
N ASN A 667 -17.70 -10.88 18.42
CA ASN A 667 -19.13 -11.07 18.21
C ASN A 667 -19.57 -10.45 16.87
N ALA A 668 -19.88 -11.30 15.89
CA ALA A 668 -20.30 -10.88 14.55
C ALA A 668 -21.58 -10.02 14.50
N ALA A 669 -22.41 -10.02 15.55
CA ALA A 669 -23.59 -9.16 15.66
C ALA A 669 -23.25 -7.71 16.11
N VAL A 670 -22.03 -7.45 16.57
CA VAL A 670 -21.54 -6.13 17.00
C VAL A 670 -20.70 -5.51 15.89
N SER A 671 -21.09 -4.33 15.41
CA SER A 671 -20.29 -3.53 14.47
C SER A 671 -19.32 -2.64 15.23
N VAL A 672 -18.06 -2.63 14.81
CA VAL A 672 -16.90 -2.05 15.51
C VAL A 672 -16.04 -1.25 14.54
N LEU A 673 -15.42 -0.18 15.02
CA LEU A 673 -15.04 0.98 14.22
C LEU A 673 -13.78 1.63 14.83
N VAL A 674 -12.73 1.98 14.05
CA VAL A 674 -11.35 2.31 14.51
C VAL A 674 -10.55 3.43 13.72
N LEU A 675 -10.93 4.74 13.77
CA LEU A 675 -10.28 5.99 13.30
C LEU A 675 -8.95 6.17 14.07
N GLU A 676 -7.85 5.88 13.41
CA GLU A 676 -6.57 6.46 13.72
C GLU A 676 -6.44 7.81 13.01
N ALA A 677 -5.91 8.82 13.69
CA ALA A 677 -5.51 10.08 13.05
C ALA A 677 -4.17 9.92 12.29
N GLY A 678 -3.40 8.90 12.66
CA GLY A 678 -2.19 8.45 11.97
C GLY A 678 -2.39 7.61 10.72
N ILE A 679 -1.26 7.15 10.18
CA ILE A 679 -1.15 6.24 9.05
C ILE A 679 -1.10 4.76 9.50
N ASP A 680 -0.95 3.84 8.54
CA ASP A 680 -0.69 2.42 8.81
C ASP A 680 0.75 2.20 9.30
N ASP A 681 1.09 0.99 9.74
CA ASP A 681 2.48 0.65 10.10
C ASP A 681 3.44 0.67 8.87
N THR A 682 4.73 0.79 9.17
CA THR A 682 5.81 1.06 8.20
C THR A 682 7.07 0.28 8.57
N VAL A 683 8.03 0.15 7.65
CA VAL A 683 9.34 -0.47 7.95
C VAL A 683 10.05 0.19 9.15
N LEU A 684 9.87 1.50 9.35
CA LEU A 684 10.40 2.25 10.50
C LEU A 684 9.78 1.81 11.83
N THR A 685 8.48 1.46 11.85
CA THR A 685 7.84 0.90 13.04
C THR A 685 8.11 -0.59 13.22
N ASP A 686 8.70 -1.28 12.24
CA ASP A 686 8.84 -2.73 12.27
C ASP A 686 10.15 -3.18 12.91
N ILE A 687 11.24 -2.51 12.55
CA ILE A 687 12.61 -2.83 12.98
C ILE A 687 12.80 -2.36 14.45
N PRO A 688 13.04 -3.26 15.43
CA PRO A 688 13.17 -2.88 16.83
C PRO A 688 14.26 -1.84 17.12
N ALA A 689 15.42 -1.93 16.47
CA ALA A 689 16.52 -0.98 16.66
C ALA A 689 16.17 0.47 16.25
N LEU A 690 15.20 0.66 15.34
CA LEU A 690 14.85 1.98 14.81
C LEU A 690 13.77 2.73 15.61
N ALA A 691 13.29 2.18 16.74
CA ALA A 691 12.19 2.77 17.52
C ALA A 691 12.41 4.25 17.89
N MET A 692 13.67 4.63 18.15
CA MET A 692 14.04 6.01 18.47
C MET A 692 13.92 6.96 17.27
N ALA A 693 14.18 6.48 16.04
CA ALA A 693 14.04 7.28 14.82
C ALA A 693 12.57 7.48 14.38
N GLY A 694 11.64 6.72 14.96
CA GLY A 694 10.20 6.97 14.83
C GLY A 694 9.72 8.18 15.66
N GLN A 695 10.45 8.56 16.71
CA GLN A 695 10.10 9.69 17.57
C GLN A 695 10.50 11.01 16.89
N LEU A 696 9.70 12.07 17.05
CA LEU A 696 9.74 13.34 16.30
C LEU A 696 9.53 13.24 14.77
N SER A 697 9.42 12.04 14.20
CA SER A 697 9.00 11.82 12.81
C SER A 697 7.47 12.00 12.63
N ASP A 698 6.94 11.90 11.41
CA ASP A 698 5.53 12.24 11.14
C ASP A 698 4.50 11.20 11.63
N ILE A 699 4.98 10.05 12.14
CA ILE A 699 4.20 9.09 12.93
C ILE A 699 4.21 9.39 14.45
N ASP A 700 4.75 10.56 14.85
CA ASP A 700 4.67 11.12 16.20
C ASP A 700 3.76 12.37 16.20
N TRP A 701 3.00 12.57 17.28
CA TRP A 701 2.27 13.82 17.55
C TRP A 701 3.17 15.00 17.92
N LYS A 702 4.42 14.74 18.33
CA LYS A 702 5.46 15.74 18.63
C LYS A 702 5.04 16.74 19.74
N TYR A 703 4.22 16.29 20.69
CA TYR A 703 3.82 17.08 21.86
C TYR A 703 5.05 17.60 22.63
N LYS A 704 4.88 18.72 23.34
CA LYS A 704 5.90 19.29 24.24
C LYS A 704 5.25 19.74 25.55
N SER A 705 6.02 19.72 26.63
CA SER A 705 5.60 20.33 27.89
C SER A 705 5.62 21.86 27.80
N VAL A 706 5.03 22.52 28.79
CA VAL A 706 5.41 23.90 29.15
C VAL A 706 6.79 23.93 29.81
N SER A 707 7.30 25.14 30.12
CA SER A 707 8.51 25.28 30.92
C SER A 707 8.24 24.77 32.34
N GLU A 708 9.17 23.98 32.89
CA GLU A 708 9.16 23.54 34.28
C GLU A 708 10.05 24.44 35.14
N ASP A 709 9.63 24.74 36.37
CA ASP A 709 10.38 25.58 37.32
C ASP A 709 11.30 24.77 38.26
N ASN A 710 11.21 23.43 38.25
CA ASN A 710 11.90 22.53 39.19
C ASN A 710 12.66 21.38 38.50
N ALA A 711 12.61 21.30 37.17
CA ALA A 711 13.12 20.22 36.33
C ALA A 711 13.49 20.78 34.94
N ASN A 712 14.02 19.94 34.05
CA ASN A 712 14.33 20.29 32.65
C ASN A 712 15.29 21.48 32.45
N PHE A 713 16.09 21.89 33.45
CA PHE A 713 16.83 23.17 33.38
C PHE A 713 17.85 23.24 32.22
N GLY A 714 18.34 22.09 31.77
CA GLY A 714 19.25 21.93 30.63
C GLY A 714 18.57 21.67 29.28
N LEU A 715 17.23 21.66 29.24
CA LEU A 715 16.45 21.52 28.00
C LEU A 715 16.05 22.91 27.48
N CYS A 716 16.07 23.12 26.17
CA CYS A 716 15.84 24.44 25.60
C CYS A 716 14.44 24.98 25.94
N ASN A 717 14.42 26.14 26.62
CA ASN A 717 13.22 26.80 27.16
C ASN A 717 12.51 26.02 28.28
N GLY A 718 13.19 25.11 28.98
CA GLY A 718 12.64 24.30 30.07
C GLY A 718 11.63 23.22 29.66
N LYS A 719 11.56 22.90 28.35
CA LYS A 719 10.51 22.03 27.77
C LYS A 719 11.04 20.64 27.42
N SER A 720 10.36 19.60 27.90
CA SER A 720 10.49 18.24 27.39
C SER A 720 9.72 18.09 26.07
N THR A 721 10.25 17.24 25.19
CA THR A 721 9.50 16.54 24.15
C THR A 721 8.68 15.40 24.77
N LEU A 722 7.52 15.10 24.20
CA LEU A 722 6.58 14.11 24.73
C LEU A 722 6.04 13.19 23.61
N PRO A 723 6.87 12.32 22.99
CA PRO A 723 6.48 11.46 21.88
C PRO A 723 5.25 10.59 22.15
N ARG A 724 4.32 10.57 21.18
CA ARG A 724 3.08 9.78 21.21
C ARG A 724 2.77 9.28 19.80
N GLY A 725 2.43 8.01 19.67
CA GLY A 725 2.18 7.42 18.35
C GLY A 725 0.97 8.01 17.64
N LYS A 726 1.21 8.54 16.44
CA LYS A 726 0.24 8.98 15.43
C LYS A 726 0.28 8.00 14.25
N VAL A 727 -0.05 6.75 14.55
CA VAL A 727 0.05 5.57 13.67
C VAL A 727 -0.80 4.45 14.28
N ILE A 728 -1.25 3.47 13.49
CA ILE A 728 -2.06 2.34 13.99
C ILE A 728 -1.37 1.61 15.17
N GLY A 729 -2.14 1.33 16.23
CA GLY A 729 -1.61 0.81 17.49
C GLY A 729 -1.03 1.88 18.43
N GLY A 730 -1.03 3.15 18.01
CA GLY A 730 -0.54 4.29 18.76
C GLY A 730 0.91 4.12 19.21
N SER A 731 1.20 4.53 20.45
CA SER A 731 2.57 4.46 21.00
C SER A 731 3.20 3.07 21.05
N SER A 732 2.43 1.97 20.89
CA SER A 732 3.03 0.62 20.79
C SER A 732 3.89 0.44 19.52
N ALA A 733 3.65 1.22 18.48
CA ALA A 733 4.48 1.27 17.28
C ALA A 733 5.78 2.10 17.47
N LEU A 734 5.86 2.95 18.51
CA LEU A 734 7.01 3.84 18.78
C LEU A 734 7.82 3.50 20.05
N HIS A 735 7.24 2.78 21.01
CA HIS A 735 7.90 2.51 22.30
C HIS A 735 9.11 1.58 22.17
N TYR A 736 9.94 1.49 23.21
CA TYR A 736 11.11 0.59 23.24
C TYR A 736 10.76 -0.87 23.65
N MET A 737 9.52 -1.31 23.39
CA MET A 737 9.02 -2.71 23.47
C MET A 737 9.07 -3.40 24.84
N MET A 738 9.59 -2.77 25.89
CA MET A 738 9.57 -3.28 27.27
C MET A 738 8.17 -3.76 27.70
N TYR A 739 8.06 -5.03 28.05
CA TYR A 739 6.85 -5.70 28.53
C TYR A 739 6.92 -5.84 30.06
N VAL A 740 6.13 -5.05 30.78
CA VAL A 740 6.05 -5.05 32.26
C VAL A 740 4.60 -4.95 32.68
N ARG A 741 4.15 -5.82 33.59
CA ARG A 741 2.76 -5.90 34.08
C ARG A 741 2.44 -4.92 35.22
N GLY A 742 3.45 -4.46 35.95
CA GLY A 742 3.29 -3.70 37.20
C GLY A 742 3.35 -4.57 38.45
N ASN A 743 3.44 -3.94 39.62
CA ASN A 743 3.51 -4.64 40.90
C ASN A 743 2.11 -4.99 41.43
N ARG A 744 2.03 -6.07 42.21
CA ARG A 744 0.80 -6.49 42.91
C ARG A 744 0.24 -5.39 43.83
N ASN A 745 1.13 -4.62 44.45
CA ASN A 745 0.80 -3.53 45.38
C ASN A 745 0.27 -2.26 44.69
N ASP A 746 0.47 -2.08 43.36
CA ASP A 746 -0.14 -0.96 42.63
C ASP A 746 -1.67 -1.13 42.61
N TYR A 747 -2.12 -2.30 42.15
CA TYR A 747 -3.53 -2.68 42.07
C TYR A 747 -4.19 -2.81 43.46
N ALA A 748 -3.43 -3.20 44.48
CA ALA A 748 -3.91 -3.23 45.86
C ALA A 748 -4.27 -1.83 46.38
N GLN A 749 -3.53 -0.78 46.00
CA GLN A 749 -3.84 0.61 46.39
C GLN A 749 -5.13 1.12 45.75
N TRP A 750 -5.48 0.68 44.54
CA TRP A 750 -6.72 1.11 43.86
C TRP A 750 -7.96 0.73 44.67
N LYS A 751 -7.95 -0.44 45.32
CA LYS A 751 -8.99 -0.85 46.28
C LYS A 751 -9.09 0.10 47.48
N GLY A 752 -7.96 0.65 47.95
CA GLY A 752 -7.89 1.70 48.96
C GLY A 752 -8.51 3.03 48.51
N LEU A 753 -8.52 3.32 47.20
CA LEU A 753 -9.24 4.45 46.60
C LEU A 753 -10.74 4.18 46.37
N GLY A 754 -11.26 3.03 46.82
CA GLY A 754 -12.64 2.60 46.61
C GLY A 754 -12.90 1.95 45.24
N ILE A 755 -11.87 1.70 44.44
CA ILE A 755 -11.99 1.07 43.11
C ILE A 755 -12.00 -0.44 43.28
N ASN A 756 -13.19 -1.04 43.21
CA ASN A 756 -13.39 -2.47 43.40
C ASN A 756 -13.33 -3.24 42.08
N GLY A 757 -12.98 -4.52 42.14
CA GLY A 757 -12.95 -5.41 40.97
C GLY A 757 -11.65 -5.37 40.15
N TRP A 758 -10.65 -4.57 40.55
CA TRP A 758 -9.39 -4.33 39.84
C TRP A 758 -8.12 -4.74 40.63
N SER A 759 -8.19 -5.72 41.54
CA SER A 759 -6.97 -6.24 42.20
C SER A 759 -6.01 -6.90 41.19
N TYR A 760 -4.77 -7.19 41.61
CA TYR A 760 -3.83 -7.91 40.73
C TYR A 760 -4.41 -9.27 40.30
N GLU A 761 -5.05 -9.99 41.22
CA GLU A 761 -5.69 -11.29 40.97
C GLU A 761 -6.87 -11.18 39.98
N GLU A 762 -7.57 -10.05 39.99
CA GLU A 762 -8.70 -9.76 39.08
C GLU A 762 -8.25 -9.25 37.71
N ASN A 763 -7.01 -8.75 37.60
CA ASN A 763 -6.40 -8.25 36.35
C ASN A 763 -5.47 -9.28 35.68
N ASN A 764 -4.82 -10.17 36.46
CA ASN A 764 -3.87 -11.17 35.98
C ASN A 764 -4.40 -12.11 34.89
N PRO A 765 -5.66 -12.59 34.93
CA PRO A 765 -6.24 -13.36 33.83
C PRO A 765 -6.27 -12.59 32.50
N PHE A 766 -6.41 -11.26 32.54
CA PHE A 766 -6.43 -10.42 31.33
C PHE A 766 -5.02 -10.13 30.79
N PHE A 767 -4.00 -10.05 31.67
CA PHE A 767 -2.59 -10.06 31.23
C PHE A 767 -2.26 -11.38 30.50
N LEU A 768 -2.55 -12.52 31.12
CA LEU A 768 -2.30 -13.84 30.54
C LEU A 768 -3.08 -14.08 29.24
N LYS A 769 -4.33 -13.60 29.14
CA LYS A 769 -5.15 -13.69 27.92
C LYS A 769 -4.53 -12.95 26.72
N SER A 770 -3.85 -11.84 26.95
CA SER A 770 -3.17 -11.09 25.89
C SER A 770 -1.80 -11.67 25.53
N GLU A 771 -1.14 -12.36 26.45
CA GLU A 771 0.28 -12.73 26.36
C GLU A 771 0.55 -14.03 25.59
N ASP A 772 1.56 -13.99 24.72
CA ASP A 772 2.13 -15.11 23.98
C ASP A 772 3.65 -15.19 24.24
N PHE A 773 4.03 -15.87 25.32
CA PHE A 773 5.40 -15.88 25.84
C PHE A 773 6.28 -16.95 25.16
N GLN A 774 6.92 -16.60 24.05
CA GLN A 774 7.63 -17.57 23.19
C GLN A 774 9.11 -17.77 23.49
N SER A 775 9.62 -17.22 24.59
CA SER A 775 11.05 -17.32 24.88
C SER A 775 11.52 -18.77 25.11
N PRO A 776 12.71 -19.14 24.59
CA PRO A 776 13.36 -20.43 24.88
C PRO A 776 14.04 -20.45 26.27
N PHE A 777 14.26 -19.28 26.89
CA PHE A 777 14.70 -19.16 28.27
C PHE A 777 13.51 -18.78 29.17
N ILE A 778 13.48 -19.31 30.39
CA ILE A 778 12.55 -18.90 31.44
C ILE A 778 13.22 -19.09 32.81
N TYR A 779 12.90 -18.22 33.78
CA TYR A 779 13.39 -18.41 35.15
C TYR A 779 12.67 -19.59 35.82
N PRO A 780 13.33 -20.41 36.65
CA PRO A 780 12.75 -21.65 37.19
C PRO A 780 11.40 -21.50 37.90
N ASP A 781 11.21 -20.43 38.67
CA ASP A 781 9.97 -20.16 39.42
C ASP A 781 8.85 -19.54 38.54
N SER A 782 9.04 -19.43 37.22
CA SER A 782 8.20 -18.61 36.33
C SER A 782 7.49 -19.39 35.22
N GLU A 783 7.69 -20.70 35.07
CA GLU A 783 6.99 -21.53 34.08
C GLU A 783 5.45 -21.44 34.13
N LYS A 784 4.90 -21.11 35.31
CA LYS A 784 3.44 -21.05 35.58
C LYS A 784 2.88 -19.64 35.70
N VAL A 785 3.70 -18.60 35.48
CA VAL A 785 3.27 -17.19 35.57
C VAL A 785 3.11 -16.52 34.20
N HIS A 786 3.27 -17.29 33.12
CA HIS A 786 3.16 -16.83 31.73
C HIS A 786 2.18 -17.68 30.91
N SER A 787 1.66 -17.07 29.84
CA SER A 787 0.77 -17.68 28.84
C SER A 787 1.50 -17.88 27.51
N ARG A 788 1.06 -18.82 26.67
CA ARG A 788 1.60 -19.06 25.32
C ARG A 788 0.51 -19.07 24.23
N ASP A 789 -0.67 -18.54 24.55
CA ASP A 789 -1.89 -18.67 23.74
C ASP A 789 -2.51 -17.30 23.33
N GLY A 790 -1.89 -16.18 23.70
CA GLY A 790 -2.42 -14.83 23.46
C GLY A 790 -2.13 -14.25 22.07
N ASP A 791 -2.59 -13.02 21.82
CA ASP A 791 -2.37 -12.31 20.54
C ASP A 791 -1.02 -11.55 20.50
N LEU A 792 -0.45 -11.15 21.65
CA LEU A 792 0.73 -10.28 21.78
C LEU A 792 1.98 -11.08 22.19
N SER A 793 2.89 -11.30 21.24
CA SER A 793 4.12 -12.07 21.49
C SER A 793 5.12 -11.33 22.37
N VAL A 794 5.70 -12.07 23.33
CA VAL A 794 6.68 -11.61 24.30
C VAL A 794 7.88 -12.56 24.30
N ASN A 795 9.09 -12.02 24.29
CA ASN A 795 10.34 -12.78 24.33
C ASN A 795 11.36 -12.12 25.24
N TYR A 796 12.24 -12.89 25.89
CA TYR A 796 13.45 -12.35 26.48
C TYR A 796 14.47 -11.95 25.41
N ILE A 797 15.11 -10.80 25.58
CA ILE A 797 16.21 -10.30 24.75
C ILE A 797 17.52 -10.17 25.55
N GLY A 798 18.67 -10.10 24.86
CA GLY A 798 20.00 -9.97 25.49
C GLY A 798 20.50 -11.21 26.26
N VAL A 799 19.79 -12.34 26.21
CA VAL A 799 20.10 -13.56 26.97
C VAL A 799 21.49 -14.10 26.61
N GLY A 800 22.35 -14.32 27.61
CA GLY A 800 23.69 -14.88 27.43
C GLY A 800 24.73 -13.93 26.82
N THR A 801 24.43 -12.65 26.63
CA THR A 801 25.46 -11.67 26.20
C THR A 801 26.39 -11.29 27.36
N GLU A 802 27.67 -11.03 27.09
CA GLU A 802 28.61 -10.64 28.17
C GLU A 802 28.14 -9.36 28.90
N LEU A 803 27.58 -8.38 28.19
CA LEU A 803 27.12 -7.13 28.80
C LEU A 803 25.89 -7.33 29.71
N THR A 804 24.96 -8.20 29.34
CA THR A 804 23.82 -8.53 30.19
C THR A 804 24.22 -9.39 31.38
N GLU A 805 25.03 -10.45 31.21
CA GLU A 805 25.46 -11.27 32.35
C GLU A 805 26.25 -10.47 33.39
N ASN A 806 27.15 -9.57 32.97
CA ASN A 806 27.85 -8.70 33.91
C ASN A 806 26.91 -7.78 34.70
N PHE A 807 25.79 -7.33 34.11
CA PHE A 807 24.76 -6.56 34.80
C PHE A 807 23.94 -7.41 35.78
N LEU A 808 23.58 -8.65 35.39
CA LEU A 808 22.86 -9.56 36.28
C LEU A 808 23.72 -10.00 37.48
N GLU A 809 25.01 -10.31 37.26
CA GLU A 809 25.95 -10.64 38.35
C GLU A 809 26.32 -9.41 39.21
N ALA A 810 26.36 -8.20 38.63
CA ALA A 810 26.53 -6.97 39.41
C ALA A 810 25.36 -6.76 40.39
N GLY A 811 24.13 -7.08 39.99
CA GLY A 811 22.97 -7.12 40.89
C GLY A 811 23.15 -8.11 42.05
N VAL A 812 23.67 -9.31 41.77
CA VAL A 812 23.95 -10.34 42.78
C VAL A 812 25.07 -9.91 43.75
N GLU A 813 26.13 -9.26 43.25
CA GLU A 813 27.20 -8.70 44.11
C GLU A 813 26.69 -7.55 45.01
N LEU A 814 25.66 -6.82 44.58
CA LEU A 814 24.95 -5.82 45.38
C LEU A 814 23.82 -6.40 46.27
N GLY A 815 23.68 -7.73 46.34
CA GLY A 815 22.74 -8.42 47.23
C GLY A 815 21.31 -8.62 46.69
N TYR A 816 21.06 -8.31 45.42
CA TYR A 816 19.80 -8.60 44.74
C TYR A 816 19.80 -10.03 44.13
N LYS A 817 18.64 -10.48 43.65
CA LYS A 817 18.48 -11.75 42.92
C LYS A 817 18.36 -11.50 41.41
N LYS A 818 18.74 -12.50 40.60
CA LYS A 818 18.22 -12.62 39.23
C LYS A 818 16.75 -13.07 39.31
N VAL A 819 15.81 -12.35 38.70
CA VAL A 819 14.35 -12.59 38.85
C VAL A 819 13.59 -12.44 37.53
N ASP A 820 12.42 -13.06 37.45
CA ASP A 820 11.38 -12.68 36.48
C ASP A 820 10.52 -11.56 37.08
N TYR A 821 10.68 -10.33 36.61
CA TYR A 821 10.00 -9.17 37.21
C TYR A 821 8.48 -9.14 36.95
N ASN A 822 7.96 -10.01 36.06
CA ASN A 822 6.52 -10.19 35.84
C ASN A 822 5.96 -11.41 36.61
N GLY A 823 6.80 -12.11 37.36
CA GLY A 823 6.49 -13.33 38.09
C GLY A 823 6.06 -13.15 39.55
N PRO A 824 6.53 -14.00 40.48
CA PRO A 824 6.15 -13.92 41.89
C PRO A 824 6.79 -12.76 42.66
N VAL A 825 7.99 -12.30 42.25
CA VAL A 825 8.79 -11.27 42.94
C VAL A 825 9.40 -10.32 41.90
N GLN A 826 9.15 -9.02 42.03
CA GLN A 826 9.63 -8.00 41.10
C GLN A 826 11.04 -7.48 41.43
N THR A 827 11.37 -7.35 42.72
CA THR A 827 12.64 -6.77 43.18
C THR A 827 13.84 -7.64 42.81
N GLY A 828 14.67 -7.16 41.90
CA GLY A 828 15.84 -7.88 41.39
C GLY A 828 16.33 -7.37 40.04
N TYR A 829 17.22 -8.13 39.42
CA TYR A 829 17.85 -7.86 38.11
C TYR A 829 17.38 -8.91 37.10
N SER A 830 17.17 -8.52 35.84
CA SER A 830 16.56 -9.38 34.82
C SER A 830 16.99 -9.08 33.39
N TYR A 831 16.87 -10.09 32.53
CA TYR A 831 16.78 -9.88 31.08
C TYR A 831 15.53 -9.06 30.75
N VAL A 832 15.51 -8.34 29.63
CA VAL A 832 14.30 -7.58 29.24
C VAL A 832 13.31 -8.52 28.57
N GLN A 833 12.06 -8.55 29.03
CA GLN A 833 10.96 -9.10 28.23
C GLN A 833 10.49 -8.01 27.25
N ALA A 834 10.47 -8.32 25.96
CA ALA A 834 10.14 -7.39 24.89
C ALA A 834 8.98 -7.90 24.02
N THR A 835 8.12 -6.99 23.56
CA THR A 835 7.01 -7.28 22.64
C THR A 835 7.53 -7.48 21.20
N VAL A 836 8.18 -8.61 20.94
CA VAL A 836 8.77 -8.97 19.64
C VAL A 836 8.35 -10.37 19.19
N ARG A 837 8.15 -10.53 17.88
CA ARG A 837 7.76 -11.77 17.18
C ARG A 837 8.75 -11.98 16.03
N ASN A 838 9.50 -13.08 16.06
CA ASN A 838 10.52 -13.43 15.06
C ASN A 838 11.45 -12.25 14.72
N GLY A 839 12.04 -11.64 15.75
CA GLY A 839 12.95 -10.48 15.63
C GLY A 839 12.31 -9.15 15.19
N THR A 840 11.04 -9.15 14.78
CA THR A 840 10.28 -7.94 14.41
C THR A 840 9.42 -7.45 15.58
N ARG A 841 9.13 -6.14 15.66
CA ARG A 841 8.19 -5.58 16.66
C ARG A 841 6.80 -6.23 16.58
N CYS A 842 6.27 -6.65 17.72
CA CYS A 842 4.86 -6.97 17.91
C CYS A 842 4.15 -5.78 18.58
N SER A 843 3.58 -4.88 17.78
CA SER A 843 2.76 -3.76 18.27
C SER A 843 1.33 -4.21 18.62
N SER A 844 0.55 -3.41 19.36
CA SER A 844 -0.86 -3.71 19.63
C SER A 844 -1.69 -3.81 18.35
N ALA A 845 -1.34 -3.06 17.30
CA ALA A 845 -1.95 -3.24 15.99
C ALA A 845 -1.62 -4.60 15.38
N LYS A 846 -0.36 -5.03 15.43
CA LYS A 846 0.08 -6.33 14.87
C LYS A 846 -0.48 -7.53 15.63
N ALA A 847 -0.57 -7.43 16.95
CA ALA A 847 -1.21 -8.42 17.80
C ALA A 847 -2.72 -8.50 17.53
N PHE A 848 -3.45 -7.40 17.80
CA PHE A 848 -4.91 -7.46 17.93
C PHE A 848 -5.67 -7.04 16.65
N LEU A 849 -5.10 -6.21 15.76
CA LEU A 849 -5.80 -5.69 14.58
C LEU A 849 -5.38 -6.33 13.25
N LYS A 850 -4.09 -6.47 12.94
CA LYS A 850 -3.61 -6.90 11.61
C LYS A 850 -4.07 -8.31 11.23
N CYS A 851 -4.25 -9.20 12.20
CA CYS A 851 -4.81 -10.55 11.99
C CYS A 851 -6.35 -10.60 12.06
N GLN A 852 -7.03 -9.51 12.43
CA GLN A 852 -8.46 -9.49 12.78
C GLN A 852 -9.29 -8.45 12.00
N GLN A 853 -8.64 -7.50 11.32
CA GLN A 853 -9.20 -6.56 10.32
C GLN A 853 -9.95 -7.24 9.16
N PHE A 854 -9.89 -8.56 9.11
CA PHE A 854 -10.56 -9.44 8.16
C PHE A 854 -12.04 -9.64 8.54
N ARG A 855 -12.40 -9.48 9.83
CA ARG A 855 -13.77 -9.65 10.32
C ARG A 855 -14.70 -8.61 9.68
N PRO A 856 -15.83 -9.01 9.06
CA PRO A 856 -16.65 -8.11 8.24
C PRO A 856 -17.35 -7.01 9.05
N ASN A 857 -17.49 -7.22 10.36
CA ASN A 857 -18.07 -6.32 11.34
C ASN A 857 -17.03 -5.41 12.04
N LEU A 858 -15.74 -5.54 11.74
CA LEU A 858 -14.69 -4.61 12.14
C LEU A 858 -14.32 -3.72 10.94
N ILE A 859 -14.24 -2.40 11.14
CA ILE A 859 -13.76 -1.47 10.11
C ILE A 859 -12.78 -0.48 10.74
N ILE A 860 -11.62 -0.35 10.11
CA ILE A 860 -10.53 0.53 10.58
C ILE A 860 -10.47 1.73 9.63
N SER A 861 -10.17 2.90 10.19
CA SER A 861 -9.97 4.12 9.42
C SER A 861 -8.63 4.71 9.79
N LEU A 862 -7.90 5.21 8.81
CA LEU A 862 -6.62 5.87 8.99
C LEU A 862 -6.72 7.29 8.46
N GLN A 863 -5.85 8.19 8.93
CA GLN A 863 -5.79 9.60 8.57
C GLN A 863 -7.08 10.37 8.93
N SER A 864 -7.64 10.04 10.10
CA SER A 864 -8.96 10.44 10.56
C SER A 864 -8.93 11.08 11.95
N PHE A 865 -9.06 12.40 11.99
CA PHE A 865 -8.85 13.23 13.16
C PHE A 865 -10.13 13.51 13.94
N VAL A 866 -10.30 12.91 15.12
CA VAL A 866 -11.48 13.15 15.98
C VAL A 866 -11.48 14.58 16.50
N ARG A 867 -12.56 15.33 16.23
CA ARG A 867 -12.75 16.71 16.71
C ARG A 867 -13.48 16.75 18.06
N LYS A 868 -14.57 15.97 18.20
CA LYS A 868 -15.40 15.88 19.41
C LYS A 868 -16.37 14.69 19.36
N ILE A 869 -16.87 14.30 20.53
CA ILE A 869 -17.99 13.37 20.71
C ILE A 869 -19.30 14.17 20.61
N LEU A 870 -20.33 13.57 20.01
CA LEU A 870 -21.66 14.15 19.93
C LEU A 870 -22.52 13.63 21.10
N ILE A 871 -22.94 14.55 21.96
CA ILE A 871 -23.74 14.31 23.18
C ILE A 871 -24.98 15.19 23.11
N ASN A 872 -26.14 14.64 23.44
CA ASN A 872 -27.42 15.37 23.43
C ASN A 872 -27.84 15.89 24.83
N ASP A 873 -28.89 16.69 24.88
CA ASP A 873 -29.41 17.33 26.11
C ASP A 873 -29.78 16.34 27.24
N LYS A 874 -30.02 15.07 26.91
CA LYS A 874 -30.28 13.99 27.87
C LYS A 874 -28.99 13.36 28.42
N LYS A 875 -27.84 14.00 28.15
CA LYS A 875 -26.48 13.54 28.44
C LYS A 875 -26.18 12.13 27.93
N GLN A 876 -26.67 11.82 26.72
CA GLN A 876 -26.39 10.57 26.01
C GLN A 876 -25.44 10.86 24.85
N ALA A 877 -24.29 10.19 24.81
CA ALA A 877 -23.41 10.17 23.65
C ALA A 877 -24.05 9.30 22.55
N TYR A 878 -23.98 9.76 21.30
CA TYR A 878 -24.66 9.13 20.16
C TYR A 878 -23.84 9.15 18.85
N GLY A 879 -22.66 9.74 18.85
CA GLY A 879 -21.79 9.80 17.67
C GLY A 879 -20.48 10.54 17.90
N VAL A 880 -19.72 10.73 16.83
CA VAL A 880 -18.41 11.41 16.82
C VAL A 880 -18.31 12.28 15.56
N GLU A 881 -17.79 13.51 15.71
CA GLU A 881 -17.39 14.40 14.63
C GLU A 881 -15.88 14.27 14.42
N PHE A 882 -15.45 14.12 13.17
CA PHE A 882 -14.04 13.96 12.80
C PHE A 882 -13.71 14.62 11.46
N GLU A 883 -12.43 14.81 11.16
CA GLU A 883 -11.93 15.30 9.88
C GLU A 883 -11.08 14.26 9.16
N LYS A 884 -11.22 14.17 7.84
CA LYS A 884 -10.51 13.20 6.99
C LYS A 884 -10.46 13.75 5.57
N GLY A 885 -9.27 13.81 4.96
CA GLY A 885 -9.09 14.40 3.63
C GLY A 885 -9.46 15.90 3.54
N GLY A 886 -9.48 16.61 4.67
CA GLY A 886 -9.96 17.98 4.79
C GLY A 886 -11.46 18.12 5.10
N ASP A 887 -12.26 17.08 4.87
CA ASP A 887 -13.71 17.14 5.08
C ASP A 887 -14.15 16.78 6.50
N LYS A 888 -15.13 17.53 7.02
CA LYS A 888 -15.81 17.25 8.29
C LYS A 888 -16.87 16.17 8.10
N ASN A 889 -16.70 15.08 8.85
CA ASN A 889 -17.52 13.88 8.80
C ASN A 889 -18.17 13.61 10.18
N ILE A 890 -19.33 12.96 10.18
CA ILE A 890 -20.04 12.54 11.39
C ILE A 890 -20.39 11.06 11.27
N VAL A 891 -20.17 10.30 12.35
CA VAL A 891 -20.58 8.90 12.47
C VAL A 891 -21.38 8.67 13.75
N PHE A 892 -22.41 7.84 13.68
CA PHE A 892 -23.33 7.58 14.80
C PHE A 892 -23.09 6.22 15.45
N ALA A 893 -23.10 6.18 16.79
CA ALA A 893 -22.96 4.98 17.59
C ALA A 893 -24.34 4.50 18.07
N LYS A 894 -24.71 3.25 17.73
CA LYS A 894 -26.01 2.66 18.10
C LYS A 894 -26.10 2.17 19.56
N LYS A 895 -24.96 1.93 20.20
CA LYS A 895 -24.86 1.42 21.58
C LYS A 895 -24.04 2.35 22.48
N GLU A 896 -22.77 2.52 22.15
CA GLU A 896 -21.79 3.18 23.03
C GLU A 896 -20.64 3.79 22.20
N VAL A 897 -20.10 4.91 22.66
CA VAL A 897 -18.85 5.52 22.17
C VAL A 897 -17.74 5.16 23.17
N ILE A 898 -16.57 4.77 22.65
CA ILE A 898 -15.39 4.43 23.47
C ILE A 898 -14.25 5.35 23.03
N LEU A 899 -13.70 6.09 23.98
CA LEU A 899 -12.57 7.00 23.76
C LEU A 899 -11.26 6.32 24.21
N SER A 900 -10.38 6.06 23.25
CA SER A 900 -9.09 5.38 23.48
C SER A 900 -7.93 6.16 22.84
N ALA A 901 -7.93 7.48 23.01
CA ALA A 901 -6.99 8.42 22.36
C ALA A 901 -5.75 8.76 23.22
N GLY A 902 -5.63 8.18 24.42
CA GLY A 902 -4.48 8.29 25.31
C GLY A 902 -4.52 9.50 26.25
N ALA A 903 -3.61 9.51 27.24
CA ALA A 903 -3.56 10.54 28.28
C ALA A 903 -3.42 11.99 27.76
N TYR A 904 -2.81 12.16 26.58
CA TYR A 904 -2.88 13.34 25.71
C TYR A 904 -4.31 13.73 25.30
N SER A 905 -4.83 12.99 24.32
CA SER A 905 -5.96 13.43 23.51
C SER A 905 -7.33 13.09 24.11
N SER A 906 -7.44 12.09 24.99
CA SER A 906 -8.70 11.73 25.63
C SER A 906 -9.29 12.85 26.49
N PRO A 907 -8.57 13.50 27.43
CA PRO A 907 -9.12 14.65 28.16
C PRO A 907 -9.36 15.86 27.25
N GLN A 908 -8.52 16.08 26.22
CA GLN A 908 -8.72 17.13 25.23
C GLN A 908 -10.04 16.94 24.47
N ILE A 909 -10.30 15.74 23.94
CA ILE A 909 -11.53 15.43 23.20
C ILE A 909 -12.76 15.52 24.11
N LEU A 910 -12.68 15.07 25.38
CA LEU A 910 -13.77 15.29 26.35
C LEU A 910 -14.08 16.78 26.53
N MET A 911 -13.06 17.61 26.77
CA MET A 911 -13.25 19.05 26.94
C MET A 911 -13.83 19.71 25.68
N LEU A 912 -13.35 19.36 24.48
CA LEU A 912 -13.90 19.82 23.20
C LEU A 912 -15.34 19.32 22.94
N SER A 913 -15.75 18.26 23.64
CA SER A 913 -17.12 17.73 23.66
C SER A 913 -18.00 18.36 24.75
N GLY A 914 -17.51 19.38 25.46
CA GLY A 914 -18.25 20.07 26.53
C GLY A 914 -18.30 19.30 27.85
N VAL A 915 -17.40 18.33 28.07
CA VAL A 915 -17.29 17.52 29.30
C VAL A 915 -15.94 17.77 29.96
N GLY A 916 -15.94 18.47 31.10
CA GLY A 916 -14.70 18.87 31.77
C GLY A 916 -14.89 20.03 32.75
N PRO A 917 -13.81 20.70 33.20
CA PRO A 917 -13.90 21.77 34.18
C PRO A 917 -14.68 22.97 33.65
N GLU A 918 -15.83 23.28 34.25
CA GLU A 918 -16.78 24.30 33.75
C GLU A 918 -16.16 25.68 33.52
N GLY A 919 -15.23 26.11 34.39
CA GLY A 919 -14.50 27.38 34.21
C GLY A 919 -13.61 27.38 32.96
N HIS A 920 -12.89 26.29 32.72
CA HIS A 920 -12.00 26.13 31.55
C HIS A 920 -12.80 26.09 30.25
N LEU A 921 -13.90 25.34 30.23
CA LEU A 921 -14.81 25.28 29.08
C LEU A 921 -15.39 26.67 28.73
N LYS A 922 -15.84 27.43 29.75
CA LYS A 922 -16.33 28.80 29.56
C LYS A 922 -15.24 29.76 29.07
N GLN A 923 -14.01 29.65 29.57
CA GLN A 923 -12.86 30.42 29.10
C GLN A 923 -12.61 30.24 27.59
N HIS A 924 -12.71 29.00 27.09
CA HIS A 924 -12.58 28.70 25.66
C HIS A 924 -13.90 28.83 24.87
N LYS A 925 -14.98 29.35 25.47
CA LYS A 925 -16.32 29.52 24.87
C LYS A 925 -16.99 28.21 24.40
N ILE A 926 -16.61 27.08 25.00
CA ILE A 926 -17.18 25.76 24.70
C ILE A 926 -18.45 25.56 25.52
N PRO A 927 -19.58 25.12 24.93
CA PRO A 927 -20.80 24.80 25.67
C PRO A 927 -20.58 23.71 26.73
N VAL A 928 -21.01 23.97 27.96
CA VAL A 928 -20.83 23.04 29.09
C VAL A 928 -21.99 22.04 29.12
N ILE A 929 -21.76 20.84 28.60
CA ILE A 929 -22.70 19.71 28.67
C ILE A 929 -22.61 19.04 30.04
N HIS A 930 -21.40 18.90 30.60
CA HIS A 930 -21.20 18.45 31.97
C HIS A 930 -19.93 19.03 32.59
N ASN A 931 -20.10 19.73 33.72
CA ASN A 931 -18.99 20.05 34.60
C ASN A 931 -18.44 18.75 35.22
N LEU A 932 -17.21 18.38 34.90
CA LEU A 932 -16.51 17.19 35.39
C LEU A 932 -15.04 17.58 35.66
N PRO A 933 -14.74 18.12 36.85
CA PRO A 933 -13.50 18.90 37.06
C PRO A 933 -12.21 18.07 37.09
N GLY A 934 -12.30 16.74 37.19
CA GLY A 934 -11.13 15.84 37.09
C GLY A 934 -10.59 15.65 35.66
N VAL A 935 -11.32 16.05 34.61
CA VAL A 935 -10.85 15.89 33.22
C VAL A 935 -9.61 16.73 32.99
N GLY A 936 -8.50 16.06 32.65
CA GLY A 936 -7.19 16.67 32.46
C GLY A 936 -6.40 16.89 33.76
N GLN A 937 -6.89 16.48 34.92
CA GLN A 937 -6.20 16.63 36.21
C GLN A 937 -5.49 15.32 36.62
N ASN A 938 -4.79 15.34 37.76
CA ASN A 938 -4.07 14.18 38.34
C ASN A 938 -3.03 13.54 37.40
N MET A 939 -2.51 14.26 36.40
CA MET A 939 -1.54 13.73 35.44
C MET A 939 -0.30 13.22 36.21
N GLN A 940 0.05 11.98 35.92
CA GLN A 940 1.26 11.32 36.41
C GLN A 940 2.05 10.84 35.19
N ASP A 941 3.36 10.84 35.30
CA ASP A 941 4.26 10.23 34.32
C ASP A 941 5.52 9.78 35.06
N HIS A 942 6.14 8.72 34.58
CA HIS A 942 7.46 8.32 35.01
C HIS A 942 8.51 9.34 34.55
N VAL A 943 9.51 9.62 35.38
CA VAL A 943 10.61 10.54 35.06
C VAL A 943 11.95 9.84 35.17
N SER A 944 12.91 10.26 34.33
CA SER A 944 14.29 9.78 34.32
C SER A 944 15.28 10.93 34.02
N SER A 945 16.57 10.62 33.89
CA SER A 945 17.64 11.58 33.57
C SER A 945 18.50 11.08 32.42
N ALA A 946 18.66 11.91 31.40
CA ALA A 946 19.39 11.54 30.17
C ALA A 946 20.93 11.57 30.32
N ALA A 947 21.47 12.12 31.41
CA ALA A 947 22.92 12.33 31.58
C ALA A 947 23.67 11.16 32.26
N VAL A 948 23.03 10.04 32.53
CA VAL A 948 23.55 8.96 33.38
C VAL A 948 24.40 7.97 32.56
N LEU A 949 25.55 8.48 32.08
CA LEU A 949 26.41 7.88 31.07
C LEU A 949 27.71 7.27 31.64
N PHE A 950 28.13 6.15 31.05
CA PHE A 950 29.28 5.35 31.47
C PHE A 950 30.19 5.02 30.28
N ASP A 951 31.48 5.26 30.45
CA ASP A 951 32.54 4.98 29.46
C ASP A 951 32.82 3.46 29.43
N VAL A 952 33.07 2.91 28.25
CA VAL A 952 33.31 1.46 28.04
C VAL A 952 34.44 1.19 27.05
N ASP A 953 35.04 0.01 27.19
CA ASP A 953 36.08 -0.50 26.30
C ASP A 953 35.58 -0.59 24.84
N GLN A 954 36.39 -0.08 23.89
CA GLN A 954 36.09 -0.07 22.45
C GLN A 954 35.87 -1.47 21.85
N LYS A 955 36.28 -2.55 22.51
CA LYS A 955 35.93 -3.92 22.08
C LYS A 955 34.42 -4.18 21.98
N PHE A 956 33.58 -3.36 22.62
CA PHE A 956 32.12 -3.42 22.51
C PHE A 956 31.54 -2.48 21.42
N ALA A 957 32.37 -1.68 20.74
CA ALA A 957 31.94 -0.65 19.79
C ALA A 957 31.69 -1.17 18.35
N ALA A 958 31.08 -2.34 18.20
CA ALA A 958 30.80 -2.94 16.88
C ALA A 958 29.89 -2.07 15.98
N ALA A 959 29.09 -1.16 16.57
CA ALA A 959 28.13 -0.32 15.87
C ALA A 959 28.68 1.02 15.31
N SER A 960 30.01 1.18 15.22
CA SER A 960 30.64 2.36 14.60
C SER A 960 31.35 2.09 13.27
N ASP A 961 31.32 0.85 12.75
CA ASP A 961 31.79 0.53 11.40
C ASP A 961 30.59 0.46 10.43
N GLN A 962 30.65 1.21 9.33
CA GLN A 962 29.59 1.25 8.33
C GLN A 962 29.41 -0.09 7.61
N ASN A 963 30.47 -0.88 7.43
CA ASN A 963 30.39 -2.22 6.85
C ASN A 963 29.60 -3.19 7.74
N LEU A 964 29.68 -3.03 9.07
CA LEU A 964 28.92 -3.84 10.02
C LEU A 964 27.44 -3.47 10.06
N MET A 965 27.09 -2.21 9.76
CA MET A 965 25.69 -1.81 9.56
C MET A 965 25.11 -2.42 8.28
N ASP A 966 25.84 -2.40 7.16
CA ASP A 966 25.39 -3.02 5.91
C ASP A 966 25.18 -4.54 6.08
N ILE A 967 26.07 -5.22 6.81
CA ILE A 967 25.91 -6.64 7.18
C ILE A 967 24.67 -6.84 8.08
N ALA A 968 24.43 -5.98 9.07
CA ALA A 968 23.26 -6.08 9.94
C ALA A 968 21.93 -5.84 9.18
N ILE A 969 21.92 -4.95 8.19
CA ILE A 969 20.80 -4.73 7.28
C ILE A 969 20.54 -5.99 6.44
N VAL A 970 21.57 -6.57 5.84
CA VAL A 970 21.44 -7.80 5.03
C VAL A 970 20.97 -8.98 5.88
N GLN A 971 21.52 -9.17 7.09
CA GLN A 971 21.09 -10.23 8.01
C GLN A 971 19.60 -10.09 8.35
N TYR A 972 19.19 -8.92 8.85
CA TYR A 972 17.79 -8.67 9.20
C TYR A 972 16.84 -8.81 8.00
N ALA A 973 17.27 -8.42 6.79
CA ALA A 973 16.48 -8.59 5.58
C ALA A 973 16.34 -10.05 5.10
N LEU A 974 17.25 -10.95 5.50
CA LEU A 974 17.23 -12.36 5.14
C LEU A 974 16.45 -13.23 6.14
N ASP A 975 16.64 -13.02 7.44
CA ASP A 975 16.07 -13.87 8.50
C ASP A 975 15.50 -13.12 9.72
N SER A 976 15.51 -11.78 9.71
CA SER A 976 15.09 -10.92 10.82
C SER A 976 15.89 -11.12 12.12
N THR A 977 17.14 -11.58 12.04
CA THR A 977 18.06 -11.65 13.19
C THR A 977 19.12 -10.53 13.17
N GLY A 978 20.04 -10.55 14.14
CA GLY A 978 21.17 -9.63 14.23
C GLY A 978 20.85 -8.32 14.98
N PRO A 979 21.78 -7.34 15.02
CA PRO A 979 21.65 -6.15 15.85
C PRO A 979 20.40 -5.29 15.59
N LEU A 980 19.76 -5.41 14.43
CA LEU A 980 18.53 -4.67 14.11
C LEU A 980 17.26 -5.25 14.74
N SER A 981 17.26 -6.54 15.12
CA SER A 981 16.14 -7.16 15.84
C SER A 981 16.11 -6.82 17.34
N GLU A 982 17.12 -6.10 17.84
CA GLU A 982 17.25 -5.74 19.25
C GLU A 982 16.67 -4.34 19.55
N PRO A 983 15.69 -4.21 20.48
CA PRO A 983 15.10 -2.94 20.93
C PRO A 983 16.10 -1.85 21.38
N VAL A 984 16.55 -1.00 20.45
CA VAL A 984 17.34 0.23 20.70
C VAL A 984 18.58 0.01 21.60
N GLY A 985 19.21 -1.16 21.48
CA GLY A 985 20.39 -1.51 22.31
C GLY A 985 20.07 -1.77 23.79
N LEU A 986 18.81 -2.03 24.16
CA LEU A 986 18.46 -2.53 25.51
C LEU A 986 19.26 -3.80 25.84
N GLN A 987 19.80 -3.87 27.05
CA GLN A 987 20.63 -4.99 27.54
C GLN A 987 20.03 -5.65 28.79
N GLY A 988 19.31 -4.92 29.64
CA GLY A 988 18.73 -5.46 30.86
C GLY A 988 17.81 -4.47 31.58
N MET A 989 17.13 -4.96 32.62
CA MET A 989 16.42 -4.11 33.58
C MET A 989 16.63 -4.60 35.01
N ALA A 990 16.56 -3.68 35.96
CA ALA A 990 16.47 -4.01 37.38
C ALA A 990 15.38 -3.19 38.05
N PHE A 991 14.73 -3.77 39.05
CA PHE A 991 13.79 -3.10 39.94
C PHE A 991 14.39 -3.16 41.35
N VAL A 992 14.73 -2.00 41.91
CA VAL A 992 15.56 -1.87 43.12
C VAL A 992 14.91 -0.95 44.15
N ASN A 993 15.33 -1.13 45.40
CA ASN A 993 14.85 -0.33 46.53
C ASN A 993 15.85 0.77 46.88
N SER A 994 15.43 2.03 46.80
CA SER A 994 16.15 3.20 47.31
C SER A 994 16.41 3.10 48.83
N VAL A 995 17.12 4.07 49.42
CA VAL A 995 17.19 4.19 50.89
C VAL A 995 15.88 4.65 51.55
N PHE A 996 14.88 5.06 50.76
CA PHE A 996 13.57 5.55 51.21
C PHE A 996 12.44 4.51 51.09
N ALA A 997 12.67 3.41 50.37
CA ALA A 997 11.71 2.32 50.20
C ALA A 997 11.62 1.39 51.43
N ASP A 998 10.43 0.84 51.68
CA ASP A 998 10.24 -0.24 52.65
C ASP A 998 10.75 -1.57 52.07
N LYS A 999 11.89 -2.03 52.58
CA LYS A 999 12.57 -3.25 52.12
C LYS A 999 11.99 -4.54 52.72
N THR A 1000 10.93 -4.45 53.52
CA THR A 1000 10.21 -5.62 54.06
C THR A 1000 9.13 -6.14 53.10
N ILE A 1001 8.76 -5.36 52.09
CA ILE A 1001 7.80 -5.71 51.04
C ILE A 1001 8.46 -5.73 49.66
N ASP A 1002 7.94 -6.56 48.75
CA ASP A 1002 8.35 -6.55 47.34
C ASP A 1002 7.68 -5.39 46.60
N PHE A 1003 8.15 -4.16 46.86
CA PHE A 1003 7.60 -2.96 46.23
C PHE A 1003 8.68 -1.92 45.88
N PRO A 1004 9.52 -2.19 44.87
CA PRO A 1004 10.66 -1.35 44.49
C PRO A 1004 10.20 0.03 43.99
N ASP A 1005 10.97 1.09 44.23
CA ASP A 1005 10.64 2.48 43.87
C ASP A 1005 11.49 3.04 42.71
N ILE A 1006 12.52 2.31 42.28
CA ILE A 1006 13.41 2.66 41.17
C ILE A 1006 13.48 1.49 40.18
N GLN A 1007 13.23 1.76 38.90
CA GLN A 1007 13.59 0.85 37.80
C GLN A 1007 14.85 1.39 37.12
N LEU A 1008 15.86 0.55 36.92
CA LEU A 1008 17.04 0.87 36.11
C LEU A 1008 16.86 0.23 34.74
N VAL A 1009 16.74 1.04 33.68
CA VAL A 1009 16.71 0.55 32.30
C VAL A 1009 18.10 0.68 31.69
N TYR A 1010 18.71 -0.45 31.29
CA TYR A 1010 20.11 -0.54 30.88
C TYR A 1010 20.23 -0.65 29.36
N LEU A 1011 20.87 0.35 28.73
CA LEU A 1011 21.10 0.42 27.28
C LEU A 1011 22.60 0.52 26.96
N LEU A 1012 23.00 -0.12 25.86
CA LEU A 1012 24.24 0.17 25.14
C LEU A 1012 23.93 1.21 24.05
N VAL A 1013 24.53 2.40 24.15
CA VAL A 1013 24.24 3.54 23.29
C VAL A 1013 25.46 3.84 22.38
N PRO A 1014 25.38 3.58 21.06
CA PRO A 1014 26.44 3.94 20.12
C PRO A 1014 26.49 5.46 19.87
N SER A 1015 27.62 5.96 19.37
CA SER A 1015 27.82 7.42 19.21
C SER A 1015 26.77 8.13 18.36
N PHE A 1016 26.16 7.46 17.36
CA PHE A 1016 25.08 8.05 16.57
C PHE A 1016 23.76 8.12 17.36
N GLY A 1017 23.50 7.14 18.23
CA GLY A 1017 22.37 7.16 19.15
C GLY A 1017 22.53 8.29 20.18
N LEU A 1018 23.75 8.46 20.71
CA LEU A 1018 24.07 9.57 21.60
C LEU A 1018 23.85 10.93 20.91
N ALA A 1019 24.26 11.08 19.64
CA ALA A 1019 24.00 12.29 18.86
C ALA A 1019 22.50 12.63 18.74
N ALA A 1020 21.66 11.63 18.47
CA ALA A 1020 20.22 11.81 18.33
C ALA A 1020 19.52 12.25 19.63
N THR A 1021 20.09 11.95 20.81
CA THR A 1021 19.52 12.37 22.11
C THR A 1021 19.35 13.89 22.23
N LYS A 1022 20.19 14.69 21.54
CA LYS A 1022 20.13 16.16 21.57
C LYS A 1022 18.77 16.67 21.09
N GLU A 1023 18.39 16.28 19.87
CA GLU A 1023 17.13 16.70 19.27
C GLU A 1023 15.95 15.98 19.92
N LEU A 1024 16.10 14.67 20.19
CA LEU A 1024 15.05 13.86 20.79
C LEU A 1024 14.59 14.43 22.13
N TYR A 1025 15.51 14.76 23.03
CA TYR A 1025 15.18 15.28 24.37
C TYR A 1025 15.20 16.82 24.45
N ASN A 1026 15.42 17.54 23.33
CA ASN A 1026 15.49 19.01 23.29
C ASN A 1026 16.60 19.59 24.20
N ILE A 1027 17.76 18.93 24.26
CA ILE A 1027 18.94 19.32 25.07
C ILE A 1027 19.57 20.59 24.51
N CYS A 1028 19.81 21.60 25.35
CA CYS A 1028 20.33 22.89 24.91
C CYS A 1028 21.85 22.93 24.73
N ASP A 1029 22.34 23.89 23.94
CA ASP A 1029 23.71 23.89 23.40
C ASP A 1029 24.79 23.94 24.48
N ASP A 1030 24.57 24.61 25.61
CA ASP A 1030 25.50 24.72 26.73
C ASP A 1030 25.67 23.38 27.49
N VAL A 1031 24.58 22.63 27.67
CA VAL A 1031 24.59 21.27 28.22
C VAL A 1031 25.14 20.27 27.20
N TRP A 1032 24.79 20.44 25.93
CA TRP A 1032 25.27 19.57 24.85
C TRP A 1032 26.79 19.67 24.67
N ASP A 1033 27.32 20.87 24.44
CA ASP A 1033 28.76 21.12 24.33
C ASP A 1033 29.49 20.94 25.67
N GLY A 1034 28.80 21.24 26.77
CA GLY A 1034 29.33 21.11 28.13
C GLY A 1034 29.50 19.67 28.61
N TYR A 1035 28.67 18.73 28.16
CA TYR A 1035 28.61 17.36 28.68
C TYR A 1035 28.64 16.30 27.56
N PHE A 1036 27.54 16.17 26.81
CA PHE A 1036 27.31 15.05 25.88
C PHE A 1036 28.31 15.01 24.72
N LYS A 1037 28.62 16.15 24.11
CA LYS A 1037 29.54 16.29 22.96
C LYS A 1037 30.98 15.87 23.28
N LYS A 1038 31.40 15.96 24.56
CA LYS A 1038 32.72 15.51 25.03
C LYS A 1038 32.84 13.99 25.12
N ILE A 1039 31.71 13.28 25.03
CA ILE A 1039 31.58 11.82 25.10
C ILE A 1039 31.32 11.23 23.69
N LEU A 1040 30.94 12.08 22.73
CA LEU A 1040 30.72 11.74 21.33
C LEU A 1040 32.00 11.16 20.67
N GLY A 1041 31.84 10.23 19.73
CA GLY A 1041 32.93 9.44 19.16
C GLY A 1041 33.18 8.12 19.90
N LYS A 1042 32.42 7.83 20.97
CA LYS A 1042 32.44 6.56 21.70
C LYS A 1042 31.08 5.87 21.67
N THR A 1043 31.09 4.55 21.85
CA THR A 1043 29.95 3.81 22.39
C THR A 1043 29.99 3.93 23.92
N VAL A 1044 28.84 4.07 24.56
CA VAL A 1044 28.70 4.22 26.01
C VAL A 1044 27.59 3.34 26.56
N ILE A 1045 27.62 3.08 27.86
CA ILE A 1045 26.47 2.54 28.59
C ILE A 1045 25.64 3.71 29.13
N SER A 1046 24.32 3.57 29.07
CA SER A 1046 23.37 4.47 29.72
C SER A 1046 22.46 3.67 30.64
N PHE A 1047 22.33 4.09 31.89
CA PHE A 1047 21.26 3.65 32.77
C PHE A 1047 20.22 4.76 32.84
N TYR A 1048 18.96 4.46 32.59
CA TYR A 1048 17.86 5.37 32.87
C TYR A 1048 17.22 4.95 34.20
N PRO A 1049 17.63 5.54 35.35
CA PRO A 1049 16.91 5.37 36.60
C PRO A 1049 15.55 6.05 36.47
N MET A 1050 14.49 5.31 36.73
CA MET A 1050 13.11 5.73 36.53
C MET A 1050 12.37 5.73 37.87
N LEU A 1051 11.82 6.87 38.26
CA LEU A 1051 11.04 7.05 39.48
C LEU A 1051 9.67 6.36 39.32
N LEU A 1052 9.47 5.23 40.02
CA LEU A 1052 8.28 4.37 39.82
C LEU A 1052 7.02 4.84 40.52
N ARG A 1053 7.13 5.74 41.50
CA ARG A 1053 5.98 6.23 42.30
C ARG A 1053 6.05 7.75 42.51
N PRO A 1054 5.94 8.56 41.46
CA PRO A 1054 5.96 10.01 41.55
C PRO A 1054 4.81 10.54 42.42
N LYS A 1055 5.10 11.55 43.24
CA LYS A 1055 4.16 12.24 44.13
C LYS A 1055 3.72 13.59 43.56
N SER A 1056 4.56 14.18 42.70
CA SER A 1056 4.23 15.29 41.81
C SER A 1056 2.95 15.02 41.01
N ARG A 1057 2.15 16.05 40.72
CA ARG A 1057 0.89 15.94 39.94
C ARG A 1057 0.72 17.10 38.97
N GLY A 1058 0.70 16.74 37.69
CA GLY A 1058 0.53 17.65 36.55
C GLY A 1058 -0.90 17.77 36.05
N GLU A 1059 -1.04 18.42 34.90
CA GLU A 1059 -2.33 18.59 34.21
C GLU A 1059 -2.22 18.71 32.68
N VAL A 1060 -3.33 18.44 32.01
CA VAL A 1060 -3.59 18.63 30.58
C VAL A 1060 -4.78 19.57 30.41
N LYS A 1061 -4.63 20.63 29.63
CA LYS A 1061 -5.66 21.65 29.36
C LYS A 1061 -5.78 21.91 27.86
N LEU A 1062 -6.91 22.49 27.44
CA LEU A 1062 -7.01 23.05 26.09
C LEU A 1062 -6.13 24.32 25.98
N ASN A 1063 -5.43 24.48 24.86
CA ASN A 1063 -4.82 25.77 24.47
C ASN A 1063 -5.86 26.68 23.79
N SER A 1064 -6.76 26.12 22.96
CA SER A 1064 -7.87 26.85 22.34
C SER A 1064 -9.10 25.94 22.16
N ALA A 1065 -10.14 26.45 21.47
CA ALA A 1065 -11.30 25.66 21.08
C ALA A 1065 -11.17 25.01 19.68
N ASP A 1066 -10.04 25.20 18.98
CA ASP A 1066 -9.74 24.40 17.78
C ASP A 1066 -9.16 23.04 18.22
N PRO A 1067 -9.74 21.90 17.78
CA PRO A 1067 -9.17 20.59 18.06
C PRO A 1067 -7.75 20.41 17.49
N HIS A 1068 -7.35 21.14 16.44
CA HIS A 1068 -6.00 21.01 15.86
C HIS A 1068 -4.88 21.56 16.74
N ASP A 1069 -5.20 22.47 17.67
CA ASP A 1069 -4.20 22.96 18.61
C ASP A 1069 -3.79 21.85 19.58
N LEU A 1070 -2.50 21.55 19.65
CA LEU A 1070 -1.95 20.62 20.65
C LEU A 1070 -2.32 21.13 22.07
N PRO A 1071 -2.62 20.24 23.02
CA PRO A 1071 -3.06 20.65 24.35
C PRO A 1071 -1.91 21.28 25.14
N TYR A 1072 -2.27 22.09 26.13
CA TYR A 1072 -1.37 22.53 27.19
C TYR A 1072 -1.06 21.31 28.06
N ILE A 1073 0.23 20.95 28.19
CA ILE A 1073 0.67 19.82 29.03
C ILE A 1073 1.70 20.34 30.03
N ASN A 1074 1.42 20.15 31.33
CA ASN A 1074 2.27 20.58 32.41
C ASN A 1074 2.50 19.40 33.38
N PRO A 1075 3.60 18.62 33.22
CA PRO A 1075 3.92 17.49 34.09
C PRO A 1075 4.11 17.85 35.57
N ARG A 1076 4.58 19.07 35.87
CA ARG A 1076 4.90 19.58 37.22
C ARG A 1076 5.92 18.73 37.96
N MET A 1077 7.02 18.35 37.28
CA MET A 1077 8.03 17.44 37.81
C MET A 1077 8.74 18.00 39.05
N PHE A 1078 9.00 17.13 40.04
CA PHE A 1078 9.63 17.45 41.33
C PHE A 1078 8.92 18.57 42.12
N THR A 1079 7.59 18.67 42.01
CA THR A 1079 6.77 19.65 42.76
C THR A 1079 6.10 19.06 44.01
N ASP A 1080 6.51 17.87 44.44
CA ASP A 1080 6.00 17.26 45.68
C ASP A 1080 6.46 18.06 46.92
N GLU A 1081 5.56 18.24 47.89
CA GLU A 1081 5.75 19.12 49.07
C GLU A 1081 7.01 18.81 49.89
N LYS A 1082 7.52 17.58 49.81
CA LYS A 1082 8.67 17.11 50.60
C LYS A 1082 9.94 16.98 49.76
N GLY A 1083 9.90 17.21 48.45
CA GLY A 1083 10.99 16.91 47.51
C GLY A 1083 11.45 15.46 47.60
N GLU A 1084 10.53 14.52 47.83
CA GLU A 1084 10.80 13.08 47.92
C GLU A 1084 11.06 12.46 46.53
N ASP A 1085 10.39 12.96 45.49
CA ASP A 1085 10.58 12.50 44.10
C ASP A 1085 12.02 12.70 43.64
N LEU A 1086 12.57 13.89 43.90
CA LEU A 1086 13.94 14.25 43.53
C LEU A 1086 14.99 13.45 44.32
N LYS A 1087 14.71 13.13 45.60
CA LYS A 1087 15.62 12.34 46.46
C LYS A 1087 15.71 10.88 45.99
N VAL A 1088 14.58 10.26 45.65
CA VAL A 1088 14.55 8.90 45.08
C VAL A 1088 15.24 8.89 43.70
N MET A 1089 15.01 9.92 42.88
CA MET A 1089 15.66 10.06 41.58
C MET A 1089 17.20 10.17 41.69
N ALA A 1090 17.70 11.03 42.59
CA ALA A 1090 19.14 11.17 42.84
C ALA A 1090 19.77 9.87 43.38
N GLU A 1091 19.06 9.14 44.24
CA GLU A 1091 19.47 7.82 44.73
C GLU A 1091 19.52 6.77 43.61
N GLY A 1092 18.61 6.81 42.63
CA GLY A 1092 18.67 5.97 41.43
C GLY A 1092 19.91 6.21 40.57
N ILE A 1093 20.31 7.47 40.41
CA ILE A 1093 21.58 7.82 39.75
C ILE A 1093 22.76 7.28 40.57
N ARG A 1094 22.77 7.47 41.90
CA ARG A 1094 23.83 6.95 42.77
C ARG A 1094 23.94 5.42 42.70
N LEU A 1095 22.82 4.69 42.76
CA LEU A 1095 22.79 3.22 42.62
C LEU A 1095 23.31 2.76 41.25
N SER A 1096 23.08 3.54 40.19
CA SER A 1096 23.65 3.28 38.87
C SER A 1096 25.18 3.43 38.87
N VAL A 1097 25.72 4.38 39.63
CA VAL A 1097 27.18 4.54 39.84
C VAL A 1097 27.77 3.45 40.74
N GLU A 1098 27.03 2.92 41.72
CA GLU A 1098 27.51 1.80 42.56
C GLU A 1098 27.83 0.53 41.74
N LEU A 1099 27.16 0.31 40.60
CA LEU A 1099 27.42 -0.84 39.72
C LEU A 1099 28.88 -0.90 39.25
N THR A 1100 29.58 0.24 39.06
CA THR A 1100 30.99 0.25 38.64
C THR A 1100 31.95 -0.27 39.70
N LYS A 1101 31.47 -0.49 40.94
CA LYS A 1101 32.27 -1.09 42.01
C LYS A 1101 32.27 -2.63 41.96
N THR A 1102 31.38 -3.24 41.19
CA THR A 1102 31.27 -4.70 41.03
C THR A 1102 32.37 -5.28 40.14
N LYS A 1103 32.62 -6.59 40.25
CA LYS A 1103 33.65 -7.31 39.50
C LYS A 1103 33.42 -7.28 38.00
N GLY A 1104 32.18 -7.47 37.55
CA GLY A 1104 31.84 -7.51 36.12
C GLY A 1104 32.09 -6.17 35.40
N PHE A 1105 31.82 -5.06 36.08
CA PHE A 1105 32.04 -3.71 35.56
C PHE A 1105 33.53 -3.34 35.60
N LYS A 1106 34.21 -3.65 36.71
CA LYS A 1106 35.68 -3.49 36.83
C LYS A 1106 36.46 -4.29 35.79
N LYS A 1107 36.09 -5.56 35.55
CA LYS A 1107 36.69 -6.44 34.52
C LYS A 1107 36.68 -5.78 33.13
N ASN A 1108 35.67 -4.98 32.84
CA ASN A 1108 35.41 -4.38 31.54
C ASN A 1108 35.70 -2.85 31.50
N ASN A 1109 36.42 -2.33 32.50
CA ASN A 1109 36.78 -0.92 32.64
C ASN A 1109 35.58 0.06 32.62
N ILE A 1110 34.37 -0.43 32.96
CA ILE A 1110 33.15 0.36 32.89
C ILE A 1110 33.15 1.39 34.02
N THR A 1111 33.18 2.68 33.66
CA THR A 1111 33.32 3.79 34.63
C THR A 1111 32.28 4.87 34.36
N PHE A 1112 31.77 5.51 35.41
CA PHE A 1112 30.90 6.68 35.25
C PHE A 1112 31.68 7.80 34.55
N THR A 1113 31.03 8.53 33.64
CA THR A 1113 31.72 9.49 32.76
C THR A 1113 32.58 10.49 33.56
N PRO A 1114 33.85 10.72 33.16
CA PRO A 1114 34.73 11.67 33.84
C PRO A 1114 34.38 13.14 33.56
N VAL A 1115 33.36 13.40 32.73
CA VAL A 1115 32.88 14.74 32.41
C VAL A 1115 31.95 15.24 33.51
N VAL A 1116 32.32 16.31 34.21
CA VAL A 1116 31.45 16.99 35.18
C VAL A 1116 30.43 17.85 34.43
N MET A 1117 29.15 17.74 34.78
CA MET A 1117 28.08 18.59 34.26
C MET A 1117 28.32 20.05 34.68
N PRO A 1118 28.56 21.01 33.75
CA PRO A 1118 29.02 22.36 34.11
C PRO A 1118 28.08 23.10 35.09
N GLN A 1119 26.78 22.97 34.87
CA GLN A 1119 25.72 23.58 35.67
C GLN A 1119 25.72 23.05 37.12
N CYS A 1120 26.21 21.82 37.33
CA CYS A 1120 26.31 21.15 38.64
C CYS A 1120 27.72 21.15 39.24
N ALA A 1121 28.72 21.74 38.56
CA ALA A 1121 30.12 21.71 38.97
C ALA A 1121 30.43 22.48 40.28
N HIS A 1122 29.43 23.18 40.84
CA HIS A 1122 29.50 23.83 42.15
C HIS A 1122 29.21 22.88 43.32
N HIS A 1123 28.65 21.69 43.07
CA HIS A 1123 28.52 20.62 44.06
C HIS A 1123 29.75 19.69 44.01
N PRO A 1124 30.13 19.05 45.13
CA PRO A 1124 31.18 18.02 45.12
C PRO A 1124 30.81 16.87 44.18
N ALA A 1125 31.73 16.46 43.31
CA ALA A 1125 31.49 15.40 42.34
C ALA A 1125 31.03 14.09 43.01
N LEU A 1126 30.00 13.45 42.44
CA LEU A 1126 29.35 12.23 42.96
C LEU A 1126 28.73 12.35 44.37
N SER A 1127 28.47 13.57 44.85
CA SER A 1127 27.61 13.81 46.02
C SER A 1127 26.13 13.67 45.67
N ASN A 1128 25.27 13.48 46.69
CA ASN A 1128 23.82 13.46 46.51
C ASN A 1128 23.30 14.77 45.88
N ASP A 1129 23.88 15.91 46.24
CA ASP A 1129 23.50 17.22 45.69
C ASP A 1129 23.91 17.33 44.21
N TYR A 1130 25.07 16.79 43.83
CA TYR A 1130 25.48 16.68 42.42
C TYR A 1130 24.50 15.80 41.63
N PHE A 1131 24.06 14.67 42.18
CA PHE A 1131 23.08 13.79 41.52
C PHE A 1131 21.68 14.42 41.45
N ALA A 1132 21.25 15.15 42.47
CA ALA A 1132 20.00 15.91 42.45
C ALA A 1132 20.03 17.01 41.38
N CYS A 1133 21.11 17.80 41.32
CA CYS A 1133 21.31 18.77 40.24
C CYS A 1133 21.33 18.09 38.86
N LEU A 1134 22.04 16.97 38.69
CA LEU A 1134 22.10 16.24 37.42
C LEU A 1134 20.70 15.77 36.96
N ALA A 1135 19.89 15.29 37.90
CA ALA A 1135 18.49 14.92 37.68
C ALA A 1135 17.63 16.11 37.23
N GLN A 1136 17.77 17.29 37.87
CA GLN A 1136 17.00 18.49 37.51
C GLN A 1136 17.46 19.15 36.20
N GLN A 1137 18.75 19.09 35.88
CA GLN A 1137 19.29 19.61 34.63
C GLN A 1137 18.83 18.80 33.42
N THR A 1138 18.82 17.47 33.53
CA THR A 1138 18.58 16.57 32.38
C THR A 1138 17.39 15.65 32.58
N THR A 1139 16.38 16.13 33.30
CA THR A 1139 15.11 15.41 33.49
C THR A 1139 14.47 15.13 32.13
N ILE A 1140 13.87 13.96 31.98
CA ILE A 1140 13.00 13.62 30.86
C ILE A 1140 11.77 12.87 31.39
N ASN A 1141 10.60 13.12 30.80
CA ASN A 1141 9.50 12.18 30.87
C ASN A 1141 9.94 10.85 30.25
N PHE A 1142 9.65 9.72 30.90
CA PHE A 1142 9.87 8.38 30.35
C PHE A 1142 8.64 7.84 29.60
N TYR A 1143 7.78 8.76 29.17
CA TYR A 1143 6.71 8.57 28.19
C TYR A 1143 5.57 7.64 28.64
N HIS A 1144 5.35 7.44 29.93
CA HIS A 1144 4.35 6.52 30.50
C HIS A 1144 3.02 7.16 30.92
N THR A 1145 2.81 8.47 30.70
CA THR A 1145 1.69 9.26 31.22
C THR A 1145 0.33 8.56 31.43
N VAL A 1146 -0.24 8.69 32.64
CA VAL A 1146 -1.55 8.16 33.06
C VAL A 1146 -2.48 9.22 33.68
N ALA A 1147 -3.63 8.76 34.21
CA ALA A 1147 -4.51 9.44 35.17
C ALA A 1147 -5.29 10.69 34.73
N THR A 1148 -5.09 11.23 33.51
CA THR A 1148 -5.79 12.43 33.04
C THR A 1148 -7.32 12.28 32.83
N CYS A 1149 -7.84 11.05 32.92
CA CYS A 1149 -9.26 10.70 33.00
C CYS A 1149 -9.50 9.69 34.15
N THR A 1150 -8.85 9.91 35.31
CA THR A 1150 -8.81 9.02 36.48
C THR A 1150 -10.10 8.25 36.75
N MET A 1151 -9.99 6.93 36.88
CA MET A 1151 -11.03 6.05 37.39
C MET A 1151 -11.26 6.26 38.90
N GLY A 1152 -12.51 6.29 39.33
CA GLY A 1152 -12.86 6.39 40.75
C GLY A 1152 -14.36 6.40 41.05
N PRO A 1153 -14.75 6.20 42.32
CA PRO A 1153 -16.15 6.30 42.73
C PRO A 1153 -16.67 7.74 42.53
N ALA A 1154 -17.97 7.89 42.26
CA ALA A 1154 -18.60 9.20 42.01
C ALA A 1154 -18.57 10.18 43.22
N SER A 1155 -18.13 9.71 44.39
CA SER A 1155 -17.84 10.54 45.58
C SER A 1155 -16.47 11.22 45.53
N ASN A 1156 -15.55 10.78 44.66
CA ASN A 1156 -14.28 11.44 44.41
C ASN A 1156 -14.47 12.54 43.34
N PRO A 1157 -14.30 13.84 43.66
CA PRO A 1157 -14.50 14.92 42.70
C PRO A 1157 -13.47 14.95 41.55
N GLN A 1158 -12.38 14.18 41.65
CA GLN A 1158 -11.37 14.01 40.60
C GLN A 1158 -11.63 12.78 39.70
N ALA A 1159 -12.64 11.95 40.00
CA ALA A 1159 -12.99 10.82 39.16
C ALA A 1159 -13.69 11.28 37.87
N VAL A 1160 -13.24 10.77 36.73
CA VAL A 1160 -13.81 11.02 35.39
C VAL A 1160 -14.61 9.81 34.92
N VAL A 1161 -14.16 8.59 35.25
CA VAL A 1161 -14.88 7.35 34.96
C VAL A 1161 -15.13 6.51 36.21
N ASP A 1162 -16.17 5.67 36.19
CA ASP A 1162 -16.43 4.67 37.22
C ASP A 1162 -15.58 3.39 37.06
N GLU A 1163 -15.74 2.41 37.96
CA GLU A 1163 -15.01 1.14 37.92
C GLU A 1163 -15.33 0.26 36.70
N ARG A 1164 -16.37 0.60 35.92
CA ARG A 1164 -16.72 -0.01 34.62
C ARG A 1164 -16.27 0.85 33.43
N LEU A 1165 -15.44 1.87 33.68
CA LEU A 1165 -14.88 2.82 32.71
C LEU A 1165 -15.90 3.77 32.05
N ARG A 1166 -17.11 3.88 32.61
CA ARG A 1166 -18.17 4.77 32.09
C ARG A 1166 -17.95 6.20 32.58
N VAL A 1167 -18.08 7.19 31.69
CA VAL A 1167 -17.88 8.60 32.06
C VAL A 1167 -18.99 9.06 33.01
N HIS A 1168 -18.58 9.64 34.14
CA HIS A 1168 -19.53 10.11 35.16
C HIS A 1168 -20.54 11.09 34.56
N GLY A 1169 -21.82 10.80 34.76
CA GLY A 1169 -22.95 11.60 34.29
C GLY A 1169 -23.19 11.68 32.77
N ILE A 1170 -22.41 10.97 31.94
CA ILE A 1170 -22.66 10.82 30.48
C ILE A 1170 -22.99 9.35 30.16
N LYS A 1171 -24.14 9.10 29.54
CA LYS A 1171 -24.59 7.76 29.15
C LYS A 1171 -24.03 7.36 27.78
N GLY A 1172 -23.68 6.08 27.64
CA GLY A 1172 -23.14 5.50 26.40
C GLY A 1172 -21.78 6.07 26.00
N LEU A 1173 -20.96 6.48 26.96
CA LEU A 1173 -19.60 6.95 26.76
C LEU A 1173 -18.65 6.31 27.77
N ARG A 1174 -17.55 5.72 27.29
CA ARG A 1174 -16.43 5.24 28.10
C ARG A 1174 -15.13 5.90 27.68
N VAL A 1175 -14.17 5.95 28.61
CA VAL A 1175 -12.75 6.18 28.29
C VAL A 1175 -12.01 4.88 28.60
N ALA A 1176 -11.14 4.42 27.71
CA ALA A 1176 -10.43 3.16 27.86
C ALA A 1176 -9.05 3.23 27.22
N ASP A 1177 -8.12 3.87 27.92
CA ASP A 1177 -6.70 3.97 27.63
C ASP A 1177 -5.94 4.35 28.93
N ALA A 1178 -4.64 4.64 28.85
CA ALA A 1178 -3.79 5.00 29.99
C ALA A 1178 -4.34 6.16 30.87
N SER A 1179 -5.18 7.05 30.32
CA SER A 1179 -5.80 8.15 31.07
C SER A 1179 -6.65 7.70 32.27
N VAL A 1180 -7.22 6.48 32.25
CA VAL A 1180 -8.10 6.01 33.35
C VAL A 1180 -7.35 5.36 34.50
N ILE A 1181 -6.08 4.99 34.30
CA ILE A 1181 -5.20 4.39 35.32
C ILE A 1181 -5.01 5.44 36.44
N PRO A 1182 -5.51 5.21 37.67
CA PRO A 1182 -5.69 6.27 38.67
C PRO A 1182 -4.40 6.69 39.38
N LEU A 1183 -3.45 5.76 39.49
CA LEU A 1183 -2.11 5.95 40.02
C LEU A 1183 -1.11 5.31 39.07
N GLU A 1184 0.06 5.92 38.97
CA GLU A 1184 1.20 5.39 38.22
C GLU A 1184 1.53 3.94 38.63
N ILE A 1185 1.91 3.12 37.66
CA ILE A 1185 2.23 1.70 37.86
C ILE A 1185 3.72 1.54 38.14
N THR A 1186 4.12 0.62 39.00
CA THR A 1186 5.51 0.26 39.26
C THR A 1186 6.09 -0.53 38.05
N GLY A 1187 6.28 0.15 36.92
CA GLY A 1187 6.76 -0.42 35.64
C GLY A 1187 6.20 0.28 34.39
N ASN A 1188 6.57 -0.24 33.21
CA ASN A 1188 6.14 0.34 31.92
C ASN A 1188 4.63 0.19 31.63
N VAL A 1189 3.95 1.32 31.37
CA VAL A 1189 2.47 1.43 31.29
C VAL A 1189 1.80 0.77 30.07
N ASN A 1190 2.57 0.30 29.07
CA ASN A 1190 2.02 -0.30 27.85
C ASN A 1190 1.13 -1.54 28.12
N VAL A 1191 1.60 -2.47 28.97
CA VAL A 1191 0.85 -3.70 29.26
C VAL A 1191 -0.37 -3.44 30.17
N PRO A 1192 -0.28 -2.61 31.23
CA PRO A 1192 -1.45 -2.10 31.94
C PRO A 1192 -2.51 -1.48 31.01
N THR A 1193 -2.09 -0.75 29.97
CA THR A 1193 -2.99 -0.16 28.97
C THR A 1193 -3.68 -1.21 28.10
N VAL A 1194 -2.97 -2.28 27.69
CA VAL A 1194 -3.55 -3.44 27.00
C VAL A 1194 -4.58 -4.15 27.89
N MET A 1195 -4.28 -4.32 29.18
CA MET A 1195 -5.19 -4.92 30.17
C MET A 1195 -6.45 -4.07 30.40
N VAL A 1196 -6.35 -2.74 30.47
CA VAL A 1196 -7.51 -1.83 30.46
C VAL A 1196 -8.38 -2.04 29.21
N GLY A 1197 -7.77 -2.31 28.05
CA GLY A 1197 -8.49 -2.66 26.82
C GLY A 1197 -9.25 -3.98 26.90
N GLU A 1198 -8.62 -5.05 27.39
CA GLU A 1198 -9.27 -6.35 27.63
C GLU A 1198 -10.46 -6.22 28.60
N ARG A 1199 -10.26 -5.50 29.70
CA ARG A 1199 -11.25 -5.23 30.75
C ARG A 1199 -12.45 -4.44 30.22
N CYS A 1200 -12.21 -3.40 29.44
CA CYS A 1200 -13.26 -2.61 28.80
C CYS A 1200 -14.17 -3.49 27.92
N ALA A 1201 -13.57 -4.35 27.09
CA ALA A 1201 -14.33 -5.24 26.23
C ALA A 1201 -15.10 -6.33 27.01
N ASP A 1202 -14.53 -6.86 28.10
CA ASP A 1202 -15.22 -7.79 29.02
C ASP A 1202 -16.43 -7.12 29.71
N PHE A 1203 -16.29 -5.89 30.20
CA PHE A 1203 -17.40 -5.14 30.77
C PHE A 1203 -18.51 -4.89 29.75
N ILE A 1204 -18.16 -4.46 28.54
CA ILE A 1204 -19.14 -4.21 27.47
C ILE A 1204 -19.85 -5.51 27.08
N LYS A 1205 -19.15 -6.65 27.02
CA LYS A 1205 -19.74 -7.99 26.81
C LYS A 1205 -20.62 -8.50 27.96
N LYS A 1206 -20.54 -7.89 29.15
CA LYS A 1206 -21.40 -8.18 30.31
C LYS A 1206 -22.53 -7.17 30.50
N ASP A 1207 -22.44 -6.00 29.86
CA ASP A 1207 -23.47 -4.95 29.83
C ASP A 1207 -24.45 -5.09 28.63
N ASN A 1208 -24.28 -6.09 27.75
CA ASN A 1208 -24.94 -6.19 26.43
C ASN A 1208 -25.35 -7.60 25.99
#